data_AF-A0AAD4YQT6-F1
#
_entry.id   AF-A0AAD4YQT6-F1
#
_cell.length_a   1.000
_cell.length_b   1.000
_cell.length_c   1.000
_cell.angle_alpha   90.00
_cell.angle_beta   90.00
_cell.angle_gamma   90.00
#
_symmetry.space_group_name_H-M   'P 1'
#
loop_
_entity.id
_entity.type
_entity.pdbx_description
1 polymer ?
#
loop_
_entity_poly.entity_id
_entity_poly.type
_entity_poly.pdbx_seq_one_letter_code
_entity_poly.pdbx_strand_id
1 'polypeptide(L)'
;MADYSPNIRDEIRRAYLQKGPCQPRSYKFPQTNQSGINRRFIAHWFDDHDWLEYSIAKDAAFCLHCYLFKSNFDQVGGDAFTGVGFNNWKKAKERFNLHIGPVGSVHNQAREVAYNLMHQTTHIETIVIKQTSQARTAYRTCLNASLKCTRYLLRQGLSFRGHDESAQSSNKGNYLELLQFLADHDEKVKAVVLENALGNLKLIAPSIQKDLVNSCAKETIDLILSDVKDRYFSIMVDEACDVSIKEQMAMVLRYVNDKGQIIERFVGVQHVTDTTSSALKEAIDEFFSSANLSFSKLRGQGYDGASNMRALVAVAKKNIDVNSFFTTANSLVNVVGASCKRRDALRAQYQEELVRAFEDDCLITGRGLNQERTLIRAGDTRWNSHYVTLISIISMFPSVVNVLQMIVDDNPNDSSGEAYKLWREIQSFEFVFHLFVMKAILGITNTLSLALQKKDQDIVSAMNLVKTCKENLQLMRDNEFEELVEQASSFCYKHDIIVPTMDEEYVIPGRSRRNAPMKTNYHRYRVEIFIHVIDGQLAELNDRFNEVSTELLTCLACLSPKNNFVAFDKRKLVRLAQFYPYDFSDRDLLMLEDQLGVYVHHMRSSSDFSHLEGINSLAEKMVEKGMHEIFPFVYLLLTLALVLPVATASVERAFSAMNIIKNPLRNRMGDQWLNDSLIAYIERDVFACIDNEIIMQRFQNMKTRRGQL
;
A
#
# COMPACT_ATOMS: atom_id res chain seq x y z
N MET A 1 -58.85 -8.38 28.50
CA MET A 1 -57.46 -7.90 28.73
C MET A 1 -56.50 -9.00 29.13
N ALA A 2 -56.90 -9.96 29.98
CA ALA A 2 -56.06 -11.10 30.35
C ALA A 2 -55.75 -12.05 29.16
N ASP A 3 -56.66 -12.14 28.19
CA ASP A 3 -56.51 -13.03 27.01
C ASP A 3 -55.55 -12.51 25.93
N TYR A 4 -55.09 -11.26 26.04
CA TYR A 4 -54.12 -10.68 25.11
C TYR A 4 -52.68 -10.89 25.60
N SER A 5 -51.73 -11.08 24.67
CA SER A 5 -50.29 -11.16 24.98
C SER A 5 -49.82 -9.91 25.75
N PRO A 6 -49.00 -10.05 26.80
CA PRO A 6 -48.48 -8.92 27.56
C PRO A 6 -47.91 -7.79 26.69
N ASN A 7 -47.27 -8.14 25.57
CA ASN A 7 -46.58 -7.21 24.68
C ASN A 7 -47.52 -6.30 23.86
N ILE A 8 -48.81 -6.62 23.75
CA ILE A 8 -49.79 -5.83 22.96
C ILE A 8 -50.87 -5.18 23.85
N ARG A 9 -50.88 -5.47 25.16
CA ARG A 9 -51.93 -4.98 26.07
C ARG A 9 -52.00 -3.46 26.13
N ASP A 10 -50.85 -2.78 26.11
CA ASP A 10 -50.81 -1.32 26.20
C ASP A 10 -51.24 -0.63 24.91
N GLU A 11 -50.93 -1.20 23.74
CA GLU A 11 -51.46 -0.72 22.45
C GLU A 11 -53.00 -0.84 22.41
N ILE A 12 -53.53 -1.98 22.87
CA ILE A 12 -54.98 -2.20 22.95
C ILE A 12 -55.61 -1.21 23.95
N ARG A 13 -55.01 -1.01 25.13
CA ARG A 13 -55.50 -0.02 26.12
C ARG A 13 -55.55 1.39 25.51
N ARG A 14 -54.51 1.82 24.80
CA ARG A 14 -54.50 3.13 24.11
C ARG A 14 -55.62 3.24 23.08
N ALA A 15 -55.85 2.19 22.28
CA ALA A 15 -56.93 2.19 21.29
C ALA A 15 -58.33 2.32 21.93
N TYR A 16 -58.57 1.67 23.07
CA TYR A 16 -59.82 1.84 23.83
C TYR A 16 -59.94 3.22 24.48
N LEU A 17 -58.86 3.73 25.09
CA LEU A 17 -58.85 5.07 25.70
C LEU A 17 -59.06 6.19 24.67
N GLN A 18 -58.54 6.05 23.45
CA GLN A 18 -58.78 6.98 22.35
C GLN A 18 -60.23 6.99 21.87
N LYS A 19 -60.91 5.84 21.90
CA LYS A 19 -62.34 5.74 21.54
C LYS A 19 -63.26 6.31 22.61
N GLY A 20 -62.80 6.37 23.86
CA GLY A 20 -63.63 6.77 25.00
C GLY A 20 -64.70 5.73 25.37
N PRO A 21 -65.47 5.98 26.44
CA PRO A 21 -66.49 5.04 26.90
C PRO A 21 -67.69 5.02 25.95
N CYS A 22 -68.29 3.84 25.76
CA CYS A 22 -69.51 3.72 24.96
C CYS A 22 -70.73 4.32 25.69
N GLN A 23 -71.23 5.45 25.20
CA GLN A 23 -72.35 6.21 25.78
C GLN A 23 -73.52 6.37 24.79
N PRO A 24 -74.39 5.35 24.62
CA PRO A 24 -75.48 5.39 23.64
C PRO A 24 -76.65 6.27 24.12
N ARG A 25 -76.50 7.59 24.02
CA ARG A 25 -77.45 8.59 24.57
C ARG A 25 -78.85 8.55 23.95
N SER A 26 -78.97 8.14 22.69
CA SER A 26 -80.26 8.02 21.98
C SER A 26 -80.93 6.65 22.15
N TYR A 27 -80.32 5.74 22.92
CA TYR A 27 -80.86 4.39 23.13
C TYR A 27 -82.02 4.40 24.14
N LYS A 28 -83.07 3.64 23.82
CA LYS A 28 -84.21 3.44 24.74
C LYS A 28 -83.85 2.35 25.74
N PHE A 29 -83.34 2.75 26.91
CA PHE A 29 -82.93 1.83 27.97
C PHE A 29 -84.09 0.94 28.45
N PRO A 30 -83.89 -0.40 28.54
CA PRO A 30 -84.88 -1.34 29.05
C PRO A 30 -85.35 -0.99 30.46
N GLN A 31 -86.60 -1.32 30.76
CA GLN A 31 -87.16 -1.21 32.11
C GLN A 31 -87.16 -2.57 32.77
N THR A 32 -86.54 -2.66 33.95
CA THR A 32 -86.54 -3.86 34.79
C THR A 32 -87.26 -3.57 36.10
N ASN A 33 -88.09 -4.51 36.58
CA ASN A 33 -88.73 -4.37 37.88
C ASN A 33 -87.68 -4.54 39.00
N GLN A 34 -87.44 -3.47 39.75
CA GLN A 34 -86.47 -3.45 40.85
C GLN A 34 -87.17 -2.99 42.13
N SER A 35 -87.47 -3.95 43.02
CA SER A 35 -88.21 -3.73 44.26
C SER A 35 -89.63 -3.16 44.04
N GLY A 36 -90.38 -3.68 43.06
CA GLY A 36 -91.77 -3.29 42.80
C GLY A 36 -91.94 -2.03 41.94
N ILE A 37 -90.84 -1.43 41.47
CA ILE A 37 -90.84 -0.24 40.61
C ILE A 37 -90.03 -0.55 39.36
N ASN A 38 -90.59 -0.28 38.18
CA ASN A 38 -89.87 -0.38 36.91
C ASN A 38 -88.82 0.74 36.82
N ARG A 39 -87.54 0.35 36.82
CA ARG A 39 -86.40 1.27 36.74
C ARG A 39 -85.59 0.97 35.47
N ARG A 40 -84.89 1.99 34.98
CA ARG A 40 -84.00 1.92 33.82
C ARG A 40 -82.75 2.74 34.06
N PHE A 41 -81.71 2.50 33.26
CA PHE A 41 -80.57 3.40 33.17
C PHE A 41 -81.01 4.81 32.73
N ILE A 42 -80.43 5.86 33.32
CA ILE A 42 -80.73 7.26 33.00
C ILE A 42 -79.55 7.85 32.23
N ALA A 43 -79.78 8.28 30.98
CA ALA A 43 -78.76 8.82 30.10
C ALA A 43 -77.97 10.00 30.70
N HIS A 44 -78.61 10.81 31.56
CA HIS A 44 -77.96 11.94 32.23
C HIS A 44 -76.80 11.52 33.14
N TRP A 45 -76.73 10.26 33.59
CA TRP A 45 -75.58 9.78 34.37
C TRP A 45 -74.27 9.79 33.57
N PHE A 46 -74.32 9.83 32.24
CA PHE A 46 -73.14 10.05 31.41
C PHE A 46 -72.57 11.47 31.54
N ASP A 47 -73.39 12.45 31.90
CA ASP A 47 -72.95 13.84 32.12
C ASP A 47 -72.28 13.99 33.47
N ASP A 48 -72.78 13.25 34.48
CA ASP A 48 -72.22 13.24 35.83
C ASP A 48 -70.89 12.46 35.90
N HIS A 49 -70.66 11.52 34.98
CA HIS A 49 -69.56 10.56 35.05
C HIS A 49 -68.92 10.28 33.67
N ASP A 50 -67.78 10.93 33.42
CA ASP A 50 -67.01 10.84 32.17
C ASP A 50 -66.45 9.45 31.87
N TRP A 51 -66.29 8.60 32.89
CA TRP A 51 -65.77 7.23 32.78
C TRP A 51 -66.85 6.17 32.51
N LEU A 52 -68.13 6.54 32.61
CA LEU A 52 -69.26 5.63 32.63
C LEU A 52 -69.56 5.11 31.22
N GLU A 53 -69.55 3.79 31.09
CA GLU A 53 -69.87 3.06 29.87
C GLU A 53 -71.14 2.23 30.06
N TYR A 54 -71.96 2.07 29.03
CA TYR A 54 -73.14 1.20 29.05
C TYR A 54 -73.09 0.15 27.94
N SER A 55 -73.29 -1.11 28.30
CA SER A 55 -73.39 -2.23 27.35
C SER A 55 -74.85 -2.54 27.03
N ILE A 56 -75.25 -2.32 25.77
CA ILE A 56 -76.59 -2.66 25.27
C ILE A 56 -76.89 -4.15 25.42
N ALA A 57 -75.93 -5.01 25.09
CA ALA A 57 -76.09 -6.47 25.14
C ALA A 57 -76.27 -7.00 26.57
N LYS A 58 -75.68 -6.35 27.58
CA LYS A 58 -75.75 -6.80 28.98
C LYS A 58 -76.77 -6.04 29.84
N ASP A 59 -77.36 -4.97 29.31
CA ASP A 59 -78.14 -3.99 30.10
C ASP A 59 -77.45 -3.61 31.41
N ALA A 60 -76.17 -3.22 31.31
CA ALA A 60 -75.32 -3.00 32.47
C ALA A 60 -74.27 -1.91 32.23
N ALA A 61 -73.91 -1.21 33.30
CA ALA A 61 -72.90 -0.15 33.31
C ALA A 61 -71.51 -0.67 33.71
N PHE A 62 -70.47 -0.12 33.08
CA PHE A 62 -69.06 -0.44 33.28
C PHE A 62 -68.24 0.84 33.47
N CYS A 63 -67.03 0.71 34.00
CA CYS A 63 -66.07 1.80 34.11
C CYS A 63 -64.89 1.57 33.17
N LEU A 64 -64.70 2.46 32.20
CA LEU A 64 -63.65 2.37 31.18
C LEU A 64 -62.27 2.10 31.78
N HIS A 65 -61.87 2.93 32.75
CA HIS A 65 -60.56 2.82 33.38
C HIS A 65 -60.45 1.52 34.19
N CYS A 66 -61.44 1.23 35.02
CA CYS A 66 -61.36 0.07 35.91
C CYS A 66 -61.35 -1.26 35.15
N TYR A 67 -62.10 -1.43 34.05
CA TYR A 67 -62.09 -2.70 33.32
C TYR A 67 -60.79 -2.90 32.51
N LEU A 68 -60.16 -1.81 32.04
CA LEU A 68 -58.88 -1.88 31.30
C LEU A 68 -57.68 -2.16 32.20
N PHE A 69 -57.72 -1.72 33.45
CA PHE A 69 -56.60 -1.76 34.40
C PHE A 69 -56.85 -2.63 35.64
N LYS A 70 -57.97 -3.37 35.71
CA LYS A 70 -58.35 -4.22 36.86
C LYS A 70 -57.22 -5.13 37.35
N SER A 71 -56.45 -5.72 36.44
CA SER A 71 -55.36 -6.66 36.76
C SER A 71 -54.20 -6.04 37.54
N ASN A 72 -54.12 -4.71 37.60
CA ASN A 72 -53.01 -4.00 38.22
C ASN A 72 -53.24 -3.72 39.70
N PHE A 73 -54.43 -4.05 40.24
CA PHE A 73 -54.83 -3.70 41.60
C PHE A 73 -55.50 -4.91 42.28
N ASP A 74 -54.98 -5.33 43.43
CA ASP A 74 -55.59 -6.39 44.25
C ASP A 74 -56.91 -5.88 44.85
N GLN A 75 -58.05 -6.46 44.45
CA GLN A 75 -59.35 -6.03 44.97
C GLN A 75 -59.78 -6.79 46.22
N VAL A 76 -59.92 -6.04 47.32
CA VAL A 76 -61.04 -6.23 48.26
C VAL A 76 -62.21 -5.38 47.73
N GLY A 77 -63.10 -5.98 46.92
CA GLY A 77 -64.44 -5.43 46.64
C GLY A 77 -64.80 -5.13 45.17
N GLY A 78 -65.53 -6.07 44.54
CA GLY A 78 -66.64 -5.81 43.63
C GLY A 78 -66.38 -5.78 42.11
N ASP A 79 -66.61 -6.93 41.44
CA ASP A 79 -66.68 -7.11 39.97
C ASP A 79 -67.77 -6.32 39.23
N ALA A 80 -68.53 -5.49 39.96
CA ALA A 80 -69.73 -4.83 39.49
C ALA A 80 -69.48 -3.88 38.31
N PHE A 81 -68.37 -3.14 38.27
CA PHE A 81 -68.09 -2.18 37.19
C PHE A 81 -67.05 -2.65 36.17
N THR A 82 -66.61 -3.91 36.24
CA THR A 82 -65.53 -4.43 35.40
C THR A 82 -65.93 -5.68 34.62
N GLY A 83 -66.38 -6.74 35.30
CA GLY A 83 -66.66 -8.05 34.67
C GLY A 83 -68.15 -8.32 34.47
N VAL A 84 -68.92 -8.28 35.56
CA VAL A 84 -70.35 -8.63 35.57
C VAL A 84 -71.18 -7.49 34.98
N GLY A 85 -70.83 -6.25 35.31
CA GLY A 85 -71.60 -5.06 34.94
C GLY A 85 -72.62 -4.69 36.00
N PHE A 86 -72.85 -3.39 36.18
CA PHE A 86 -73.74 -2.85 37.19
C PHE A 86 -75.11 -2.55 36.59
N ASN A 87 -76.16 -3.19 37.10
CA ASN A 87 -77.53 -3.01 36.60
C ASN A 87 -78.57 -2.69 37.70
N ASN A 88 -78.13 -2.43 38.94
CA ASN A 88 -79.03 -2.07 40.04
C ASN A 88 -79.33 -0.55 40.03
N TRP A 89 -80.23 -0.15 39.14
CA TRP A 89 -80.66 1.24 38.92
C TRP A 89 -81.25 1.91 40.16
N LYS A 90 -81.78 1.15 41.13
CA LYS A 90 -82.24 1.69 42.42
C LYS A 90 -81.12 2.39 43.19
N LYS A 91 -79.89 1.87 43.13
CA LYS A 91 -78.73 2.38 43.88
C LYS A 91 -77.67 3.06 43.00
N ALA A 92 -78.00 3.39 41.75
CA ALA A 92 -77.02 3.87 40.77
C ALA A 92 -76.21 5.08 41.27
N LYS A 93 -76.87 6.18 41.67
CA LYS A 93 -76.18 7.39 42.16
C LYS A 93 -75.27 7.11 43.37
N GLU A 94 -75.77 6.34 44.35
CA GLU A 94 -74.99 5.94 45.54
C GLU A 94 -73.76 5.11 45.15
N ARG A 95 -73.95 4.13 44.27
CA ARG A 95 -72.89 3.18 43.86
C ARG A 95 -71.87 3.80 42.91
N PHE A 96 -72.25 4.75 42.07
CA PHE A 96 -71.31 5.47 41.20
C PHE A 96 -70.39 6.37 42.04
N ASN A 97 -70.94 7.12 43.00
CA ASN A 97 -70.14 7.94 43.91
C ASN A 97 -69.23 7.08 44.79
N LEU A 98 -69.73 5.96 45.31
CA LEU A 98 -68.91 5.01 46.08
C LEU A 98 -67.81 4.37 45.23
N HIS A 99 -68.05 4.14 43.94
CA HIS A 99 -67.07 3.58 43.01
C HIS A 99 -65.90 4.55 42.76
N ILE A 100 -66.19 5.85 42.59
CA ILE A 100 -65.15 6.88 42.45
C ILE A 100 -64.29 6.92 43.71
N GLY A 101 -64.92 6.90 44.89
CA GLY A 101 -64.22 6.84 46.18
C GLY A 101 -63.28 8.03 46.45
N PRO A 102 -62.50 7.98 47.54
CA PRO A 102 -61.52 9.02 47.87
C PRO A 102 -60.29 8.97 46.94
N VAL A 103 -59.41 9.97 47.06
CA VAL A 103 -58.08 9.97 46.41
C VAL A 103 -57.34 8.68 46.78
N GLY A 104 -56.84 7.95 45.79
CA GLY A 104 -56.22 6.63 45.97
C GLY A 104 -57.17 5.44 45.93
N SER A 105 -58.46 5.63 45.66
CA SER A 105 -59.36 4.53 45.31
C SER A 105 -58.87 3.78 44.06
N VAL A 106 -59.32 2.54 43.88
CA VAL A 106 -59.01 1.73 42.67
C VAL A 106 -59.42 2.46 41.39
N HIS A 107 -60.54 3.20 41.41
CA HIS A 107 -60.95 4.03 40.27
C HIS A 107 -59.95 5.14 39.98
N ASN A 108 -59.57 5.93 40.98
CA ASN A 108 -58.66 7.05 40.81
C ASN A 108 -57.26 6.58 40.42
N GLN A 109 -56.78 5.45 40.96
CA GLN A 109 -55.53 4.81 40.54
C GLN A 109 -55.59 4.32 39.10
N ALA A 110 -56.68 3.66 38.68
CA ALA A 110 -56.87 3.22 37.30
C ALA A 110 -56.94 4.41 36.33
N ARG A 111 -57.58 5.51 36.74
CA ARG A 111 -57.67 6.76 35.97
C ARG A 111 -56.31 7.45 35.83
N GLU A 112 -55.51 7.47 36.88
CA GLU A 112 -54.14 7.99 36.86
C GLU A 112 -53.22 7.16 35.95
N VAL A 113 -53.30 5.82 36.03
CA VAL A 113 -52.57 4.93 35.10
C VAL A 113 -53.01 5.14 33.65
N ALA A 114 -54.31 5.33 33.40
CA ALA A 114 -54.83 5.64 32.07
C ALA A 114 -54.31 7.00 31.55
N TYR A 115 -54.29 8.02 32.41
CA TYR A 115 -53.73 9.33 32.10
C TYR A 115 -52.23 9.23 31.74
N ASN A 116 -51.46 8.52 32.56
CA ASN A 116 -50.03 8.31 32.33
C ASN A 116 -49.75 7.54 31.03
N LEU A 117 -50.57 6.54 30.69
CA LEU A 117 -50.45 5.79 29.44
C LEU A 117 -50.73 6.66 28.20
N MET A 118 -51.67 7.60 28.29
CA MET A 118 -52.05 8.50 27.17
C MET A 118 -51.07 9.66 26.97
N HIS A 119 -50.30 10.04 28.00
CA HIS A 119 -49.37 11.18 27.96
C HIS A 119 -47.89 10.75 27.88
N GLN A 120 -47.63 9.55 27.35
CA GLN A 120 -46.31 8.90 27.25
C GLN A 120 -45.22 9.62 26.41
N THR A 121 -45.50 10.78 25.82
CA THR A 121 -44.50 11.60 25.10
C THR A 121 -43.34 12.12 25.97
N THR A 122 -43.37 11.88 27.29
CA THR A 122 -42.38 12.34 28.28
C THR A 122 -41.64 11.23 29.03
N HIS A 123 -41.65 9.97 28.58
CA HIS A 123 -40.94 8.88 29.27
C HIS A 123 -39.43 8.79 28.96
N ILE A 124 -38.65 8.38 29.96
CA ILE A 124 -37.18 8.16 29.97
C ILE A 124 -36.69 7.41 28.73
N GLU A 125 -37.44 6.46 28.19
CA GLU A 125 -37.03 5.67 27.04
C GLU A 125 -36.89 6.51 25.75
N THR A 126 -37.78 7.49 25.51
CA THR A 126 -37.64 8.40 24.36
C THR A 126 -36.47 9.37 24.56
N ILE A 127 -36.21 9.79 25.80
CA ILE A 127 -35.06 10.63 26.17
C ILE A 127 -33.76 9.82 26.04
N VAL A 128 -33.74 8.57 26.49
CA VAL A 128 -32.61 7.64 26.41
C VAL A 128 -32.34 7.29 24.96
N ILE A 129 -33.35 7.00 24.13
CA ILE A 129 -33.17 6.77 22.69
C ILE A 129 -32.64 8.03 21.99
N LYS A 130 -33.19 9.22 22.28
CA LYS A 130 -32.69 10.49 21.71
C LYS A 130 -31.26 10.81 22.17
N GLN A 131 -30.95 10.67 23.46
CA GLN A 131 -29.59 10.83 23.99
C GLN A 131 -28.63 9.81 23.38
N THR A 132 -29.06 8.57 23.17
CA THR A 132 -28.27 7.52 22.53
C THR A 132 -28.00 7.86 21.06
N SER A 133 -28.99 8.39 20.34
CA SER A 133 -28.84 8.80 18.93
C SER A 133 -27.92 10.01 18.75
N GLN A 134 -28.03 11.01 19.64
CA GLN A 134 -27.13 12.17 19.67
C GLN A 134 -25.71 11.74 20.05
N ALA A 135 -25.55 10.86 21.03
CA ALA A 135 -24.26 10.31 21.42
C ALA A 135 -23.59 9.52 20.27
N ARG A 136 -24.36 8.70 19.53
CA ARG A 136 -23.87 8.01 18.33
C ARG A 136 -23.44 8.99 17.23
N THR A 137 -24.23 10.03 16.99
CA THR A 137 -23.92 11.06 15.98
C THR A 137 -22.66 11.84 16.36
N ALA A 138 -22.52 12.23 17.63
CA ALA A 138 -21.35 12.90 18.16
C ALA A 138 -20.10 12.01 18.07
N TYR A 139 -20.23 10.74 18.46
CA TYR A 139 -19.15 9.77 18.35
C TYR A 139 -18.70 9.55 16.90
N ARG A 140 -19.65 9.37 15.97
CA ARG A 140 -19.36 9.25 14.54
C ARG A 140 -18.63 10.48 14.01
N THR A 141 -19.04 11.67 14.43
CA THR A 141 -18.40 12.94 14.04
C THR A 141 -16.95 13.01 14.56
N CYS A 142 -16.73 12.66 15.83
CA CYS A 142 -15.40 12.59 16.45
C CYS A 142 -14.49 11.55 15.77
N LEU A 143 -15.03 10.36 15.47
CA LEU A 143 -14.31 9.28 14.81
C LEU A 143 -13.95 9.66 13.36
N ASN A 144 -14.88 10.27 12.63
CA ASN A 144 -14.62 10.73 11.27
C ASN A 144 -13.56 11.84 11.23
N ALA A 145 -13.57 12.78 12.19
CA ALA A 145 -12.51 13.79 12.31
C ALA A 145 -11.14 13.16 12.59
N SER A 146 -11.09 12.22 13.54
CA SER A 146 -9.89 11.44 13.87
C SER A 146 -9.35 10.66 12.67
N LEU A 147 -10.25 10.04 11.90
CA LEU A 147 -9.90 9.31 10.68
C LEU A 147 -9.41 10.25 9.58
N LYS A 148 -10.01 11.43 9.40
CA LYS A 148 -9.52 12.44 8.42
C LYS A 148 -8.09 12.87 8.72
N CYS A 149 -7.77 13.15 9.98
CA CYS A 149 -6.38 13.44 10.40
C CYS A 149 -5.45 12.25 10.08
N THR A 150 -5.87 11.04 10.43
CA THR A 150 -5.11 9.81 10.19
C THR A 150 -4.83 9.61 8.70
N ARG A 151 -5.85 9.73 7.84
CA ARG A 151 -5.74 9.61 6.36
C ARG A 151 -4.75 10.63 5.80
N TYR A 152 -4.82 11.88 6.27
CA TYR A 152 -3.91 12.93 5.82
C TYR A 152 -2.45 12.58 6.15
N LEU A 153 -2.16 12.24 7.40
CA LEU A 153 -0.80 11.93 7.84
C LEU A 153 -0.23 10.69 7.14
N LEU A 154 -1.03 9.64 6.97
CA LEU A 154 -0.61 8.42 6.26
C LEU A 154 -0.27 8.71 4.80
N ARG A 155 -1.14 9.43 4.07
CA ARG A 155 -0.91 9.75 2.65
C ARG A 155 0.32 10.63 2.42
N GLN A 156 0.63 11.49 3.38
CA GLN A 156 1.80 12.38 3.32
C GLN A 156 3.05 11.77 3.96
N GLY A 157 2.95 10.62 4.62
CA GLY A 157 4.07 9.96 5.30
C GLY A 157 4.56 10.71 6.54
N LEU A 158 3.73 11.57 7.12
CA LEU A 158 4.10 12.44 8.24
C LEU A 158 4.12 11.69 9.57
N SER A 159 4.90 12.20 10.53
CA SER A 159 4.87 11.70 11.91
C SER A 159 3.54 12.06 12.57
N PHE A 160 3.04 11.20 13.46
CA PHE A 160 1.80 11.48 14.20
C PHE A 160 2.07 12.29 15.46
N ARG A 161 3.15 11.96 16.18
CA ARG A 161 3.41 12.44 17.54
C ARG A 161 4.51 13.48 17.62
N GLY A 162 4.38 14.36 18.61
CA GLY A 162 5.43 15.27 19.05
C GLY A 162 6.25 14.65 20.19
N HIS A 163 7.31 15.34 20.60
CA HIS A 163 8.08 14.94 21.80
C HIS A 163 7.29 15.19 23.10
N ASP A 164 6.46 16.24 23.12
CA ASP A 164 5.58 16.58 24.22
C ASP A 164 4.17 16.88 23.69
N GLU A 165 3.19 16.06 24.06
CA GLU A 165 1.78 16.21 23.69
C GLU A 165 0.96 16.94 24.79
N SER A 166 1.63 17.52 25.79
CA SER A 166 0.99 18.27 26.86
C SER A 166 0.25 19.51 26.34
N ALA A 167 -0.76 19.97 27.08
CA ALA A 167 -1.55 21.14 26.68
C ALA A 167 -0.71 22.42 26.55
N GLN A 168 0.41 22.51 27.27
CA GLN A 168 1.33 23.65 27.29
C GLN A 168 2.47 23.53 26.26
N SER A 169 2.59 22.38 25.59
CA SER A 169 3.58 22.18 24.54
C SER A 169 3.32 23.12 23.36
N SER A 170 4.38 23.73 22.83
CA SER A 170 4.35 24.50 21.59
C SER A 170 4.31 23.63 20.34
N ASN A 171 4.50 22.31 20.48
CA ASN A 171 4.38 21.34 19.39
C ASN A 171 3.83 20.02 19.94
N LYS A 172 2.51 19.84 19.86
CA LYS A 172 1.82 18.64 20.36
C LYS A 172 1.88 17.47 19.38
N GLY A 173 2.61 17.62 18.26
CA GLY A 173 2.65 16.64 17.19
C GLY A 173 1.54 16.80 16.16
N ASN A 174 1.82 16.36 14.93
CA ASN A 174 0.96 16.65 13.79
C ASN A 174 -0.47 16.12 13.93
N TYR A 175 -0.71 15.01 14.64
CA TYR A 175 -2.05 14.47 14.81
C TYR A 175 -2.94 15.41 15.65
N LEU A 176 -2.43 15.87 16.80
CA LEU A 176 -3.17 16.76 17.68
C LEU A 176 -3.33 18.15 17.08
N GLU A 177 -2.27 18.69 16.47
CA GLU A 177 -2.32 19.98 15.79
C GLU A 177 -3.30 19.96 14.60
N LEU A 178 -3.34 18.87 13.82
CA LEU A 178 -4.28 18.74 12.71
C LEU A 178 -5.72 18.55 13.20
N LEU A 179 -5.93 17.85 14.32
CA LEU A 179 -7.25 17.71 14.92
C LEU A 179 -7.75 19.03 15.50
N GLN A 180 -6.87 19.83 16.10
CA GLN A 180 -7.16 21.19 16.53
C GLN A 180 -7.50 22.08 15.34
N PHE A 181 -6.71 22.01 14.26
CA PHE A 181 -7.00 22.72 13.02
C PHE A 181 -8.41 22.37 12.49
N LEU A 182 -8.80 21.10 12.46
CA LEU A 182 -10.16 20.71 12.06
C LEU A 182 -11.23 21.26 13.02
N ALA A 183 -10.97 21.25 14.32
CA ALA A 183 -11.88 21.81 15.32
C ALA A 183 -12.07 23.33 15.12
N ASP A 184 -11.02 24.07 14.78
CA ASP A 184 -11.09 25.51 14.57
C ASP A 184 -11.87 25.90 13.31
N HIS A 185 -12.06 24.97 12.37
CA HIS A 185 -12.70 25.22 11.07
C HIS A 185 -14.05 24.51 10.90
N ASP A 186 -14.47 23.66 11.85
CA ASP A 186 -15.76 22.96 11.82
C ASP A 186 -16.37 22.90 13.22
N GLU A 187 -17.38 23.73 13.46
CA GLU A 187 -18.08 23.82 14.76
C GLU A 187 -18.71 22.49 15.21
N LYS A 188 -19.12 21.61 14.27
CA LYS A 188 -19.64 20.29 14.63
C LYS A 188 -18.54 19.38 15.14
N VAL A 189 -17.35 19.47 14.55
CA VAL A 189 -16.16 18.73 15.01
C VAL A 189 -15.68 19.31 16.34
N LYS A 190 -15.58 20.64 16.45
CA LYS A 190 -15.17 21.35 17.67
C LYS A 190 -15.96 20.90 18.88
N ALA A 191 -17.27 20.74 18.73
CA ALA A 191 -18.18 20.34 19.80
C ALA A 191 -17.93 18.92 20.36
N VAL A 192 -17.15 18.07 19.68
CA VAL A 192 -17.03 16.64 20.01
C VAL A 192 -15.59 16.11 20.10
N VAL A 193 -14.56 16.96 19.90
CA VAL A 193 -13.14 16.55 19.94
C VAL A 193 -12.37 17.25 21.07
N LEU A 194 -11.16 16.75 21.36
CA LEU A 194 -10.21 17.33 22.32
C LEU A 194 -10.82 17.57 23.72
N GLU A 195 -10.88 18.81 24.17
CA GLU A 195 -11.42 19.21 25.48
C GLU A 195 -12.95 19.12 25.53
N ASN A 196 -13.63 19.21 24.38
CA ASN A 196 -15.08 19.14 24.26
C ASN A 196 -15.61 17.70 24.12
N ALA A 197 -14.73 16.70 23.97
CA ALA A 197 -15.14 15.30 23.88
C ALA A 197 -15.65 14.77 25.24
N LEU A 198 -16.70 13.95 25.21
CA LEU A 198 -17.34 13.40 26.41
C LEU A 198 -16.42 12.43 27.18
N GLY A 199 -15.95 12.86 28.34
CA GLY A 199 -15.12 12.06 29.24
C GLY A 199 -13.84 11.54 28.57
N ASN A 200 -13.71 10.21 28.47
CA ASN A 200 -12.53 9.55 27.88
C ASN A 200 -12.70 9.24 26.36
N LEU A 201 -13.73 9.76 25.69
CA LEU A 201 -13.99 9.52 24.26
C LEU A 201 -13.17 10.41 23.32
N LYS A 202 -12.00 10.90 23.77
CA LYS A 202 -11.18 11.84 23.00
C LYS A 202 -10.62 11.26 21.70
N LEU A 203 -10.52 9.93 21.57
CA LEU A 203 -9.93 9.20 20.43
C LEU A 203 -8.48 9.62 20.05
N ILE A 204 -7.80 10.36 20.93
CA ILE A 204 -6.42 10.84 20.71
C ILE A 204 -5.34 9.86 21.18
N ALA A 205 -5.72 8.79 21.88
CA ALA A 205 -4.75 7.92 22.54
C ALA A 205 -3.84 7.18 21.53
N PRO A 206 -2.55 7.00 21.85
CA PRO A 206 -1.59 6.18 21.10
C PRO A 206 -2.11 4.85 20.54
N SER A 207 -2.84 4.09 21.36
CA SER A 207 -3.41 2.79 20.97
C SER A 207 -4.59 2.93 20.00
N ILE A 208 -5.37 4.01 20.10
CA ILE A 208 -6.48 4.30 19.19
C ILE A 208 -5.95 4.70 17.82
N GLN A 209 -4.92 5.53 17.77
CA GLN A 209 -4.24 5.87 16.52
C GLN A 209 -3.70 4.61 15.82
N LYS A 210 -3.11 3.66 16.58
CA LYS A 210 -2.65 2.36 16.06
C LYS A 210 -3.80 1.55 15.44
N ASP A 211 -4.93 1.45 16.13
CA ASP A 211 -6.09 0.73 15.61
C ASP A 211 -6.66 1.38 14.33
N LEU A 212 -6.70 2.72 14.26
CA LEU A 212 -7.15 3.47 13.08
C LEU A 212 -6.23 3.24 11.87
N VAL A 213 -4.92 3.35 12.09
CA VAL A 213 -3.90 3.12 11.07
C VAL A 213 -3.96 1.67 10.57
N ASN A 214 -4.12 0.70 11.49
CA ASN A 214 -4.30 -0.70 11.13
C ASN A 214 -5.58 -0.93 10.30
N SER A 215 -6.69 -0.28 10.68
CA SER A 215 -7.94 -0.37 9.92
C SER A 215 -7.76 0.20 8.50
N CYS A 216 -7.06 1.33 8.35
CA CYS A 216 -6.72 1.91 7.05
C CYS A 216 -5.90 0.94 6.19
N ALA A 217 -4.84 0.36 6.76
CA ALA A 217 -3.96 -0.56 6.05
C ALA A 217 -4.71 -1.84 5.63
N LYS A 218 -5.47 -2.45 6.54
CA LYS A 218 -6.22 -3.67 6.26
C LYS A 218 -7.29 -3.48 5.19
N GLU A 219 -8.06 -2.39 5.22
CA GLU A 219 -9.02 -2.09 4.14
C GLU A 219 -8.32 -1.85 2.80
N THR A 220 -7.11 -1.27 2.82
CA THR A 220 -6.31 -1.08 1.59
C THR A 220 -5.86 -2.40 1.00
N ILE A 221 -5.34 -3.30 1.84
CA ILE A 221 -4.95 -4.66 1.42
C ILE A 221 -6.17 -5.44 0.93
N ASP A 222 -7.28 -5.41 1.65
CA ASP A 222 -8.48 -6.17 1.26
C ASP A 222 -9.01 -5.68 -0.09
N LEU A 223 -8.97 -4.38 -0.37
CA LEU A 223 -9.32 -3.84 -1.69
C LEU A 223 -8.35 -4.31 -2.79
N ILE A 224 -7.03 -4.30 -2.53
CA ILE A 224 -6.02 -4.84 -3.46
C ILE A 224 -6.27 -6.32 -3.74
N LEU A 225 -6.48 -7.13 -2.70
CA LEU A 225 -6.68 -8.57 -2.82
C LEU A 225 -8.00 -8.90 -3.51
N SER A 226 -9.03 -8.05 -3.36
CA SER A 226 -10.29 -8.19 -4.11
C SER A 226 -10.10 -8.00 -5.62
N ASP A 227 -9.11 -7.19 -6.03
CA ASP A 227 -8.73 -7.00 -7.44
C ASP A 227 -7.77 -8.10 -7.93
N VAL A 228 -7.10 -8.84 -7.04
CA VAL A 228 -6.36 -10.07 -7.42
C VAL A 228 -7.33 -11.24 -7.58
N LYS A 229 -8.21 -11.48 -6.60
CA LYS A 229 -9.22 -12.55 -6.57
C LYS A 229 -8.68 -13.91 -7.05
N ASP A 230 -9.25 -14.46 -8.12
CA ASP A 230 -8.93 -15.78 -8.70
C ASP A 230 -7.93 -15.69 -9.88
N ARG A 231 -7.33 -14.52 -10.09
CA ARG A 231 -6.41 -14.25 -11.20
C ARG A 231 -5.06 -14.91 -10.94
N TYR A 232 -4.34 -15.19 -12.02
CA TYR A 232 -2.93 -15.55 -11.91
C TYR A 232 -2.11 -14.33 -11.51
N PHE A 233 -1.16 -14.55 -10.62
CA PHE A 233 -0.29 -13.48 -10.13
C PHE A 233 1.13 -14.00 -9.91
N SER A 234 2.06 -13.08 -9.79
CA SER A 234 3.42 -13.33 -9.29
C SER A 234 3.66 -12.52 -8.04
N ILE A 235 4.57 -12.99 -7.19
CA ILE A 235 5.10 -12.20 -6.08
C ILE A 235 6.51 -11.72 -6.41
N MET A 236 6.81 -10.49 -6.02
CA MET A 236 8.16 -9.94 -5.99
C MET A 236 8.52 -9.65 -4.54
N VAL A 237 9.68 -10.14 -4.13
CA VAL A 237 10.20 -10.10 -2.76
C VAL A 237 11.62 -9.56 -2.80
N ASP A 238 11.93 -8.68 -1.86
CA ASP A 238 13.27 -8.11 -1.68
C ASP A 238 13.49 -7.84 -0.20
N GLU A 239 14.74 -7.86 0.25
CA GLU A 239 15.13 -7.62 1.63
C GLU A 239 16.02 -6.38 1.73
N ALA A 240 15.71 -5.49 2.68
CA ALA A 240 16.60 -4.39 3.02
C ALA A 240 16.60 -4.10 4.51
N CYS A 241 17.78 -3.72 5.01
CA CYS A 241 17.94 -3.17 6.34
C CYS A 241 17.23 -1.82 6.45
N ASP A 242 16.41 -1.67 7.48
CA ASP A 242 15.91 -0.36 7.91
C ASP A 242 16.97 0.43 8.70
N VAL A 243 16.66 1.69 9.04
CA VAL A 243 17.56 2.58 9.81
C VAL A 243 17.93 2.07 11.21
N SER A 244 17.22 1.06 11.72
CA SER A 244 17.50 0.36 12.97
C SER A 244 18.29 -0.93 12.78
N ILE A 245 18.80 -1.19 11.56
CA ILE A 245 19.57 -2.39 11.20
C ILE A 245 18.70 -3.66 11.40
N LYS A 246 17.40 -3.53 11.20
CA LYS A 246 16.50 -4.70 11.09
C LYS A 246 16.28 -5.02 9.62
N GLU A 247 16.44 -6.29 9.26
CA GLU A 247 16.07 -6.77 7.93
C GLU A 247 14.54 -6.74 7.76
N GLN A 248 14.09 -6.10 6.70
CA GLN A 248 12.68 -6.00 6.31
C GLN A 248 12.51 -6.61 4.92
N MET A 249 11.61 -7.58 4.83
CA MET A 249 11.22 -8.24 3.59
C MET A 249 9.99 -7.53 3.01
N ALA A 250 10.15 -6.83 1.89
CA ALA A 250 9.07 -6.16 1.18
C ALA A 250 8.43 -7.10 0.16
N MET A 251 7.10 -7.06 0.06
CA MET A 251 6.32 -7.92 -0.83
C MET A 251 5.45 -7.09 -1.76
N VAL A 252 5.49 -7.42 -3.05
CA VAL A 252 4.68 -6.81 -4.12
C VAL A 252 4.02 -7.90 -4.95
N LEU A 253 2.72 -7.79 -5.19
CA LEU A 253 2.00 -8.66 -6.13
C LEU A 253 1.95 -8.02 -7.51
N ARG A 254 2.11 -8.83 -8.56
CA ARG A 254 1.94 -8.43 -9.97
C ARG A 254 0.92 -9.34 -10.64
N TYR A 255 -0.07 -8.73 -11.30
CA TYR A 255 -1.18 -9.43 -11.97
C TYR A 255 -1.71 -8.60 -13.14
N VAL A 256 -2.57 -9.21 -13.97
CA VAL A 256 -3.26 -8.52 -15.07
C VAL A 256 -4.71 -8.27 -14.67
N ASN A 257 -5.18 -7.02 -14.73
CA ASN A 257 -6.55 -6.68 -14.38
C ASN A 257 -7.55 -6.98 -15.52
N ASP A 258 -8.83 -6.70 -15.28
CA ASP A 258 -9.91 -6.94 -16.25
C ASP A 258 -9.82 -6.08 -17.52
N LYS A 259 -8.94 -5.08 -17.54
CA LYS A 259 -8.67 -4.24 -18.71
C LYS A 259 -7.45 -4.71 -19.51
N GLY A 260 -6.84 -5.83 -19.13
CA GLY A 260 -5.61 -6.33 -19.76
C GLY A 260 -4.36 -5.58 -19.32
N GLN A 261 -4.43 -4.78 -18.25
CA GLN A 261 -3.32 -3.96 -17.77
C GLN A 261 -2.52 -4.68 -16.69
N ILE A 262 -1.19 -4.57 -16.76
CA ILE A 262 -0.32 -5.05 -15.68
C ILE A 262 -0.45 -4.11 -14.47
N ILE A 263 -0.81 -4.69 -13.34
CA ILE A 263 -0.90 -4.01 -12.06
C ILE A 263 0.15 -4.60 -11.11
N GLU A 264 0.85 -3.72 -10.41
CA GLU A 264 1.79 -4.07 -9.34
C GLU A 264 1.37 -3.36 -8.07
N ARG A 265 1.17 -4.12 -6.98
CA ARG A 265 0.67 -3.62 -5.68
C ARG A 265 1.57 -4.07 -4.55
N PHE A 266 2.07 -3.12 -3.80
CA PHE A 266 2.75 -3.37 -2.53
C PHE A 266 1.75 -3.87 -1.50
N VAL A 267 2.06 -5.01 -0.88
CA VAL A 267 1.15 -5.69 0.05
C VAL A 267 1.67 -5.75 1.49
N GLY A 268 2.94 -5.39 1.70
CA GLY A 268 3.47 -5.20 3.03
C GLY A 268 4.98 -5.36 3.13
N VAL A 269 5.49 -5.03 4.31
CA VAL A 269 6.81 -5.43 4.80
C VAL A 269 6.65 -6.35 6.00
N GLN A 270 7.52 -7.35 6.08
CA GLN A 270 7.62 -8.24 7.22
C GLN A 270 9.05 -8.24 7.74
N HIS A 271 9.20 -8.08 9.05
CA HIS A 271 10.50 -8.23 9.68
C HIS A 271 10.89 -9.71 9.66
N VAL A 272 12.09 -10.00 9.16
CA VAL A 272 12.68 -11.35 9.13
C VAL A 272 13.89 -11.40 10.07
N THR A 273 14.02 -12.49 10.82
CA THR A 273 15.09 -12.66 11.83
C THR A 273 16.44 -13.02 11.20
N ASP A 274 16.41 -13.64 10.03
CA ASP A 274 17.57 -13.94 9.19
C ASP A 274 17.14 -13.94 7.71
N THR A 275 18.13 -13.92 6.81
CA THR A 275 17.95 -13.93 5.36
C THR A 275 18.05 -15.33 4.76
N THR A 276 17.82 -16.38 5.57
CA THR A 276 17.83 -17.75 5.06
C THR A 276 16.60 -18.01 4.20
N SER A 277 16.73 -18.89 3.21
CA SER A 277 15.60 -19.27 2.34
C SER A 277 14.42 -19.87 3.13
N SER A 278 14.68 -20.45 4.32
CA SER A 278 13.61 -20.98 5.18
C SER A 278 12.78 -19.85 5.81
N ALA A 279 13.45 -18.84 6.39
CA ALA A 279 12.76 -17.71 7.02
C ALA A 279 11.95 -16.91 6.00
N LEU A 280 12.49 -16.67 4.80
CA LEU A 280 11.77 -15.99 3.73
C LEU A 280 10.53 -16.77 3.28
N LYS A 281 10.66 -18.09 3.13
CA LYS A 281 9.52 -18.95 2.78
C LYS A 281 8.44 -18.90 3.86
N GLU A 282 8.81 -19.01 5.14
CA GLU A 282 7.85 -18.95 6.25
C GLU A 282 7.08 -17.62 6.27
N ALA A 283 7.77 -16.50 6.02
CA ALA A 283 7.13 -15.19 5.93
C ALA A 283 6.15 -15.10 4.73
N ILE A 284 6.51 -15.68 3.57
CA ILE A 284 5.60 -15.77 2.43
C ILE A 284 4.40 -16.67 2.74
N ASP A 285 4.61 -17.82 3.38
CA ASP A 285 3.53 -18.74 3.78
C ASP A 285 2.55 -18.08 4.77
N GLU A 286 3.06 -17.32 5.74
CA GLU A 286 2.24 -16.54 6.69
C GLU A 286 1.45 -15.45 5.96
N PHE A 287 2.09 -14.70 5.06
CA PHE A 287 1.41 -13.69 4.26
C PHE A 287 0.28 -14.31 3.43
N PHE A 288 0.55 -15.38 2.67
CA PHE A 288 -0.45 -16.06 1.84
C PHE A 288 -1.63 -16.57 2.68
N SER A 289 -1.34 -17.13 3.86
CA SER A 289 -2.38 -17.58 4.79
C SER A 289 -3.24 -16.43 5.29
N SER A 290 -2.62 -15.30 5.67
CA SER A 290 -3.33 -14.12 6.18
C SER A 290 -4.15 -13.38 5.10
N ALA A 291 -3.68 -13.44 3.84
CA ALA A 291 -4.28 -12.82 2.67
C ALA A 291 -5.28 -13.74 1.94
N ASN A 292 -5.43 -14.99 2.40
CA ASN A 292 -6.23 -16.04 1.76
C ASN A 292 -5.88 -16.23 0.26
N LEU A 293 -4.58 -16.13 -0.06
CA LEU A 293 -4.06 -16.33 -1.41
C LEU A 293 -3.70 -17.80 -1.64
N SER A 294 -3.97 -18.30 -2.85
CA SER A 294 -3.66 -19.68 -3.22
C SER A 294 -2.36 -19.78 -4.01
N PHE A 295 -1.45 -20.66 -3.56
CA PHE A 295 -0.26 -21.03 -4.34
C PHE A 295 -0.61 -21.63 -5.71
N SER A 296 -1.81 -22.21 -5.88
CA SER A 296 -2.25 -22.72 -7.18
C SER A 296 -2.38 -21.64 -8.26
N LYS A 297 -2.50 -20.37 -7.86
CA LYS A 297 -2.61 -19.19 -8.75
C LYS A 297 -1.28 -18.45 -8.95
N LEU A 298 -0.24 -18.82 -8.19
CA LEU A 298 1.08 -18.22 -8.31
C LEU A 298 1.78 -18.72 -9.58
N ARG A 299 2.22 -17.81 -10.46
CA ARG A 299 2.86 -18.14 -11.75
C ARG A 299 4.26 -17.55 -11.93
N GLY A 300 4.70 -16.71 -11.02
CA GLY A 300 6.05 -16.18 -11.00
C GLY A 300 6.48 -15.79 -9.60
N GLN A 301 7.78 -15.84 -9.35
CA GLN A 301 8.39 -15.32 -8.13
C GLN A 301 9.63 -14.54 -8.55
N GLY A 302 9.70 -13.27 -8.17
CA GLY A 302 10.89 -12.44 -8.31
C GLY A 302 11.49 -12.26 -6.93
N TYR A 303 12.73 -12.66 -6.72
CA TYR A 303 13.47 -12.41 -5.48
C TYR A 303 14.57 -11.40 -5.73
N ASP A 304 15.08 -10.75 -4.69
CA ASP A 304 16.29 -9.96 -4.83
C ASP A 304 17.40 -10.84 -5.40
N GLY A 305 17.83 -10.46 -6.58
CA GLY A 305 19.13 -10.80 -7.04
C GLY A 305 20.14 -9.87 -6.39
N ALA A 306 20.25 -9.84 -5.07
CA ALA A 306 21.37 -9.20 -4.39
C ALA A 306 22.67 -9.70 -5.03
N SER A 307 22.69 -10.99 -5.38
CA SER A 307 23.69 -11.62 -6.22
C SER A 307 23.63 -11.12 -7.67
N ASN A 308 22.47 -11.05 -8.34
CA ASN A 308 22.30 -10.60 -9.73
C ASN A 308 22.72 -9.15 -10.00
N MET A 309 22.33 -8.17 -9.18
CA MET A 309 22.65 -6.74 -9.33
C MET A 309 23.98 -6.35 -8.67
N ARG A 310 24.56 -7.17 -7.79
CA ARG A 310 25.98 -7.05 -7.41
C ARG A 310 26.90 -7.82 -8.36
N ALA A 311 26.37 -8.78 -9.14
CA ALA A 311 27.16 -9.77 -9.87
C ALA A 311 28.25 -9.16 -10.74
N LEU A 312 27.94 -8.23 -11.63
CA LEU A 312 28.92 -7.76 -12.62
C LEU A 312 30.14 -7.09 -11.97
N VAL A 313 29.91 -6.18 -11.02
CA VAL A 313 31.00 -5.55 -10.24
C VAL A 313 31.66 -6.56 -9.30
N ALA A 314 30.91 -7.46 -8.65
CA ALA A 314 31.46 -8.48 -7.77
C ALA A 314 32.32 -9.50 -8.54
N VAL A 315 31.92 -9.87 -9.75
CA VAL A 315 32.64 -10.72 -10.69
C VAL A 315 33.88 -10.01 -11.18
N ALA A 316 33.79 -8.72 -11.53
CA ALA A 316 34.96 -7.94 -11.88
C ALA A 316 35.96 -7.87 -10.70
N LYS A 317 35.47 -7.72 -9.46
CA LYS A 317 36.27 -7.74 -8.23
C LYS A 317 36.88 -9.12 -7.88
N LYS A 318 36.54 -10.20 -8.61
CA LYS A 318 37.30 -11.45 -8.51
C LYS A 318 38.72 -11.27 -9.05
N ASN A 319 38.92 -10.33 -9.98
CA ASN A 319 40.23 -9.83 -10.33
C ASN A 319 40.73 -8.87 -9.23
N ILE A 320 41.89 -9.18 -8.64
CA ILE A 320 42.42 -8.45 -7.49
C ILE A 320 42.76 -6.99 -7.80
N ASP A 321 43.17 -6.70 -9.04
CA ASP A 321 43.56 -5.37 -9.48
C ASP A 321 42.32 -4.47 -9.65
N VAL A 322 41.26 -5.02 -10.24
CA VAL A 322 39.95 -4.34 -10.31
C VAL A 322 39.34 -4.14 -8.92
N ASN A 323 39.50 -5.10 -8.01
CA ASN A 323 39.05 -4.93 -6.63
C ASN A 323 39.81 -3.81 -5.90
N SER A 324 41.14 -3.76 -6.10
CA SER A 324 41.97 -2.68 -5.60
C SER A 324 41.53 -1.33 -6.17
N PHE A 325 41.28 -1.26 -7.49
CA PHE A 325 40.75 -0.07 -8.15
C PHE A 325 39.45 0.45 -7.52
N PHE A 326 38.45 -0.42 -7.32
CA PHE A 326 37.19 0.00 -6.69
C PHE A 326 37.37 0.42 -5.22
N THR A 327 38.35 -0.15 -4.52
CA THR A 327 38.72 0.29 -3.16
C THR A 327 39.30 1.69 -3.18
N THR A 328 40.26 1.96 -4.07
CA THR A 328 40.85 3.28 -4.31
C THR A 328 39.78 4.30 -4.73
N ALA A 329 38.89 3.96 -5.65
CA ALA A 329 37.81 4.84 -6.09
C ALA A 329 36.82 5.19 -4.96
N ASN A 330 36.50 4.24 -4.09
CA ASN A 330 35.64 4.49 -2.92
C ASN A 330 36.35 5.39 -1.88
N SER A 331 37.61 5.11 -1.57
CA SER A 331 38.41 5.97 -0.69
C SER A 331 38.54 7.38 -1.25
N LEU A 332 38.74 7.54 -2.57
CA LEU A 332 38.78 8.83 -3.25
C LEU A 332 37.52 9.66 -2.99
N VAL A 333 36.34 9.07 -3.25
CA VAL A 333 35.07 9.75 -3.03
C VAL A 333 34.87 10.10 -1.56
N ASN A 334 35.26 9.21 -0.64
CA ASN A 334 35.14 9.46 0.79
C ASN A 334 36.08 10.59 1.26
N VAL A 335 37.36 10.57 0.86
CA VAL A 335 38.35 11.57 1.29
C VAL A 335 38.02 12.95 0.75
N VAL A 336 37.69 13.06 -0.54
CA VAL A 336 37.30 14.33 -1.18
C VAL A 336 35.93 14.80 -0.70
N GLY A 337 35.01 13.87 -0.43
CA GLY A 337 33.64 14.16 0.03
C GLY A 337 33.48 14.36 1.54
N ALA A 338 34.53 14.15 2.33
CA ALA A 338 34.46 14.05 3.79
C ALA A 338 34.00 15.33 4.52
N SER A 339 34.16 16.50 3.91
CA SER A 339 33.81 17.78 4.54
C SER A 339 33.22 18.77 3.56
N CYS A 340 32.41 19.71 4.07
CA CYS A 340 31.89 20.83 3.27
C CYS A 340 33.03 21.62 2.61
N LYS A 341 34.10 21.95 3.35
CA LYS A 341 35.29 22.65 2.82
C LYS A 341 35.86 21.97 1.57
N ARG A 342 36.06 20.64 1.61
CA ARG A 342 36.62 19.89 0.47
C ARG A 342 35.67 19.82 -0.71
N ARG A 343 34.37 19.68 -0.45
CA ARG A 343 33.32 19.67 -1.48
C ARG A 343 33.19 21.02 -2.16
N ASP A 344 33.28 22.12 -1.40
CA ASP A 344 33.22 23.47 -1.93
C ASP A 344 34.50 23.80 -2.73
N ALA A 345 35.67 23.38 -2.25
CA ALA A 345 36.93 23.49 -3.01
C ALA A 345 36.87 22.72 -4.34
N LEU A 346 36.35 21.50 -4.34
CA LEU A 346 36.15 20.70 -5.55
C LEU A 346 35.22 21.42 -6.55
N ARG A 347 34.11 21.98 -6.06
CA ARG A 347 33.16 22.73 -6.91
C ARG A 347 33.80 23.97 -7.50
N ALA A 348 34.53 24.75 -6.70
CA ALA A 348 35.21 25.95 -7.15
C ALA A 348 36.24 25.63 -8.26
N GLN A 349 37.08 24.60 -8.04
CA GLN A 349 38.05 24.15 -9.04
C GLN A 349 37.38 23.67 -10.34
N TYR A 350 36.30 22.89 -10.23
CA TYR A 350 35.56 22.42 -11.39
C TYR A 350 34.87 23.55 -12.16
N GLN A 351 34.34 24.55 -11.44
CA GLN A 351 33.77 25.74 -12.06
C GLN A 351 34.83 26.54 -12.82
N GLU A 352 36.03 26.74 -12.25
CA GLU A 352 37.13 27.40 -12.94
C GLU A 352 37.54 26.64 -14.22
N GLU A 353 37.61 25.31 -14.18
CA GLU A 353 37.89 24.49 -15.35
C GLU A 353 36.81 24.63 -16.44
N LEU A 354 35.53 24.64 -16.05
CA LEU A 354 34.43 24.87 -16.99
C LEU A 354 34.49 26.26 -17.61
N VAL A 355 34.81 27.29 -16.83
CA VAL A 355 34.97 28.67 -17.32
C VAL A 355 36.10 28.74 -18.35
N ARG A 356 37.27 28.15 -18.07
CA ARG A 356 38.37 28.09 -19.04
C ARG A 356 37.98 27.34 -20.32
N ALA A 357 37.28 26.22 -20.18
CA ALA A 357 36.80 25.45 -21.33
C ALA A 357 35.73 26.19 -22.15
N PHE A 358 34.97 27.13 -21.55
CA PHE A 358 34.09 28.04 -22.28
C PHE A 358 34.87 29.17 -22.98
N GLU A 359 35.90 29.71 -22.33
CA GLU A 359 36.77 30.75 -22.91
C GLU A 359 37.55 30.22 -24.13
N ASP A 360 37.88 28.93 -24.14
CA ASP A 360 38.56 28.23 -25.24
C ASP A 360 37.59 27.68 -26.33
N ASP A 361 36.31 28.09 -26.34
CA ASP A 361 35.25 27.62 -27.25
C ASP A 361 35.07 26.08 -27.30
N CYS A 362 35.53 25.36 -26.27
CA CYS A 362 35.50 23.90 -26.20
C CYS A 362 34.15 23.34 -25.74
N LEU A 363 33.23 24.17 -25.23
CA LEU A 363 31.94 23.75 -24.69
C LEU A 363 30.76 24.64 -25.16
N ILE A 364 29.65 24.01 -25.52
CA ILE A 364 28.42 24.69 -25.93
C ILE A 364 27.61 25.10 -24.68
N THR A 365 27.13 26.35 -24.64
CA THR A 365 26.26 26.85 -23.56
C THR A 365 24.79 26.49 -23.82
N GLY A 366 24.06 26.08 -22.78
CA GLY A 366 22.65 25.74 -22.89
C GLY A 366 21.98 25.42 -21.54
N ARG A 367 20.67 25.64 -21.44
CA ARG A 367 19.91 25.45 -20.19
C ARG A 367 19.87 23.95 -19.83
N GLY A 368 20.54 23.57 -18.74
CA GLY A 368 20.68 22.18 -18.30
C GLY A 368 22.00 21.50 -18.69
N LEU A 369 22.85 22.16 -19.49
CA LEU A 369 24.21 21.71 -19.79
C LEU A 369 25.21 22.26 -18.76
N ASN A 370 26.30 21.52 -18.51
CA ASN A 370 27.42 21.96 -17.66
C ASN A 370 27.03 22.39 -16.23
N GLN A 371 26.02 21.73 -15.66
CA GLN A 371 25.57 21.96 -14.28
C GLN A 371 26.66 21.62 -13.26
N GLU A 372 26.59 22.25 -12.09
CA GLU A 372 27.45 21.99 -10.95
C GLU A 372 27.38 20.50 -10.53
N ARG A 373 28.52 19.82 -10.54
CA ARG A 373 28.64 18.39 -10.22
C ARG A 373 29.45 18.18 -8.95
N THR A 374 29.25 17.04 -8.31
CA THR A 374 30.04 16.57 -7.16
C THR A 374 30.38 15.11 -7.40
N LEU A 375 31.37 14.58 -6.66
CA LEU A 375 31.61 13.14 -6.65
C LEU A 375 30.41 12.43 -6.01
N ILE A 376 29.78 11.55 -6.77
CA ILE A 376 28.66 10.75 -6.30
C ILE A 376 29.22 9.45 -5.76
N ARG A 377 28.91 9.13 -4.49
CA ARG A 377 29.26 7.84 -3.91
C ARG A 377 28.41 6.75 -4.54
N ALA A 378 29.05 5.71 -5.03
CA ALA A 378 28.36 4.51 -5.49
C ALA A 378 27.60 3.89 -4.32
N GLY A 379 26.33 3.55 -4.53
CA GLY A 379 25.56 2.76 -3.58
C GLY A 379 25.92 1.28 -3.77
N ASP A 380 26.03 0.53 -2.67
CA ASP A 380 26.53 -0.85 -2.69
C ASP A 380 25.69 -1.85 -3.51
N THR A 381 24.51 -1.44 -4.01
CA THR A 381 23.49 -2.33 -4.59
C THR A 381 23.18 -2.11 -6.09
N ARG A 382 23.74 -1.10 -6.79
CA ARG A 382 23.32 -0.79 -8.19
C ARG A 382 24.48 -0.47 -9.15
N TRP A 383 24.53 -1.17 -10.31
CA TRP A 383 25.52 -0.96 -11.40
C TRP A 383 25.60 0.50 -11.88
N ASN A 384 24.43 1.13 -12.09
CA ASN A 384 24.35 2.52 -12.54
C ASN A 384 25.04 3.48 -11.57
N SER A 385 25.05 3.18 -10.26
CA SER A 385 25.70 4.04 -9.28
C SER A 385 27.23 4.04 -9.45
N HIS A 386 27.84 2.87 -9.67
CA HIS A 386 29.26 2.76 -10.00
C HIS A 386 29.58 3.44 -11.32
N TYR A 387 28.79 3.24 -12.37
CA TYR A 387 28.99 3.89 -13.66
C TYR A 387 29.00 5.42 -13.53
N VAL A 388 27.99 5.98 -12.82
CA VAL A 388 27.90 7.42 -12.55
C VAL A 388 29.10 7.91 -11.75
N THR A 389 29.54 7.17 -10.73
CA THR A 389 30.76 7.52 -9.96
C THR A 389 31.99 7.57 -10.86
N LEU A 390 32.21 6.58 -11.73
CA LEU A 390 33.37 6.56 -12.63
C LEU A 390 33.33 7.73 -13.63
N ILE A 391 32.16 8.02 -14.20
CA ILE A 391 31.97 9.18 -15.07
C ILE A 391 32.26 10.50 -14.32
N SER A 392 31.79 10.63 -13.07
CA SER A 392 32.12 11.79 -12.23
C SER A 392 33.62 11.93 -12.01
N ILE A 393 34.33 10.84 -11.68
CA ILE A 393 35.79 10.84 -11.49
C ILE A 393 36.51 11.29 -12.76
N ILE A 394 36.15 10.76 -13.93
CA ILE A 394 36.74 11.15 -15.23
C ILE A 394 36.49 12.64 -15.50
N SER A 395 35.25 13.10 -15.30
CA SER A 395 34.85 14.47 -15.63
C SER A 395 35.46 15.54 -14.72
N MET A 396 35.83 15.16 -13.49
CA MET A 396 36.35 16.08 -12.48
C MET A 396 37.82 15.77 -12.15
N PHE A 397 38.52 15.00 -12.98
CA PHE A 397 39.82 14.43 -12.66
C PHE A 397 40.86 15.48 -12.23
N PRO A 398 41.07 16.61 -12.95
CA PRO A 398 42.05 17.61 -12.53
C PRO A 398 41.66 18.28 -11.21
N SER A 399 40.38 18.63 -11.05
CA SER A 399 39.85 19.19 -9.81
C SER A 399 40.04 18.25 -8.62
N VAL A 400 39.87 16.94 -8.82
CA VAL A 400 40.09 15.91 -7.80
C VAL A 400 41.56 15.81 -7.43
N VAL A 401 42.48 15.81 -8.40
CA VAL A 401 43.93 15.81 -8.17
C VAL A 401 44.33 17.05 -7.36
N ASN A 402 43.82 18.23 -7.73
CA ASN A 402 44.09 19.48 -7.02
C ASN A 402 43.59 19.45 -5.58
N VAL A 403 42.36 18.98 -5.33
CA VAL A 403 41.82 18.89 -3.96
C VAL A 403 42.62 17.90 -3.12
N LEU A 404 43.06 16.77 -3.67
CA LEU A 404 43.92 15.84 -2.95
C LEU A 404 45.27 16.49 -2.61
N GLN A 405 45.88 17.20 -3.55
CA GLN A 405 47.12 17.96 -3.33
C GLN A 405 46.94 19.00 -2.22
N MET A 406 45.85 19.78 -2.26
CA MET A 406 45.50 20.72 -1.19
C MET A 406 45.37 20.03 0.18
N ILE A 407 44.80 18.83 0.24
CA ILE A 407 44.68 18.07 1.49
C ILE A 407 46.05 17.58 1.99
N VAL A 408 46.96 17.23 1.08
CA VAL A 408 48.35 16.86 1.42
C VAL A 408 49.10 18.07 1.96
N ASP A 409 48.89 19.25 1.36
CA ASP A 409 49.57 20.49 1.71
C ASP A 409 49.01 21.14 3.01
N ASP A 410 47.71 21.00 3.28
CA ASP A 410 47.01 21.52 4.47
C ASP A 410 47.29 20.66 5.74
N ASN A 411 48.51 20.65 6.29
CA ASN A 411 48.96 20.09 7.60
C ASN A 411 48.58 18.61 7.94
N PRO A 412 49.39 17.87 8.73
CA PRO A 412 49.25 16.42 8.88
C PRO A 412 48.14 16.01 9.87
N ASN A 413 46.88 16.03 9.42
CA ASN A 413 45.79 15.27 10.05
C ASN A 413 45.82 13.79 9.59
N ASP A 414 45.09 12.90 10.28
CA ASP A 414 45.01 11.47 9.96
C ASP A 414 44.64 11.16 8.50
N SER A 415 43.98 12.09 7.78
CA SER A 415 43.61 11.91 6.38
C SER A 415 44.71 12.29 5.36
N SER A 416 45.82 12.90 5.77
CA SER A 416 46.89 13.37 4.87
C SER A 416 47.65 12.22 4.21
N GLY A 417 47.95 11.16 4.98
CA GLY A 417 48.59 9.95 4.46
C GLY A 417 47.72 9.19 3.46
N GLU A 418 46.42 9.08 3.72
CA GLU A 418 45.46 8.48 2.78
C GLU A 418 45.31 9.35 1.52
N ALA A 419 45.20 10.66 1.66
CA ALA A 419 45.13 11.59 0.52
C ALA A 419 46.39 11.53 -0.36
N TYR A 420 47.58 11.47 0.24
CA TYR A 420 48.85 11.33 -0.50
C TYR A 420 48.94 10.01 -1.26
N LYS A 421 48.53 8.91 -0.63
CA LYS A 421 48.45 7.60 -1.28
C LYS A 421 47.51 7.64 -2.49
N LEU A 422 46.29 8.17 -2.30
CA LEU A 422 45.31 8.32 -3.38
C LEU A 422 45.83 9.21 -4.51
N TRP A 423 46.45 10.35 -4.16
CA TRP A 423 47.02 11.29 -5.12
C TRP A 423 48.06 10.63 -6.03
N ARG A 424 48.91 9.74 -5.48
CA ARG A 424 49.86 8.95 -6.27
C ARG A 424 49.20 7.86 -7.11
N GLU A 425 48.24 7.13 -6.53
CA GLU A 425 47.58 6.00 -7.20
C GLU A 425 46.75 6.44 -8.39
N ILE A 426 45.96 7.52 -8.26
CA ILE A 426 45.08 7.98 -9.35
C ILE A 426 45.85 8.55 -10.55
N GLN A 427 47.11 8.97 -10.33
CA GLN A 427 48.03 9.48 -11.36
C GLN A 427 48.92 8.37 -11.94
N SER A 428 48.46 7.12 -11.91
CA SER A 428 49.14 5.99 -12.56
C SER A 428 48.36 5.53 -13.80
N PHE A 429 49.09 5.09 -14.83
CA PHE A 429 48.45 4.47 -16.00
C PHE A 429 47.61 3.25 -15.60
N GLU A 430 48.04 2.48 -14.60
CA GLU A 430 47.27 1.32 -14.13
C GLU A 430 45.89 1.75 -13.59
N PHE A 431 45.79 2.80 -12.77
CA PHE A 431 44.49 3.31 -12.33
C PHE A 431 43.62 3.81 -13.49
N VAL A 432 44.20 4.59 -14.41
CA VAL A 432 43.49 5.11 -15.58
C VAL A 432 42.99 3.97 -16.47
N PHE A 433 43.81 2.96 -16.73
CA PHE A 433 43.42 1.81 -17.54
C PHE A 433 42.23 1.06 -16.90
N HIS A 434 42.27 0.76 -15.60
CA HIS A 434 41.14 0.14 -14.90
C HIS A 434 39.88 1.01 -14.94
N LEU A 435 40.03 2.33 -14.79
CA LEU A 435 38.94 3.29 -14.90
C LEU A 435 38.25 3.22 -16.26
N PHE A 436 39.03 3.17 -17.36
CA PHE A 436 38.49 3.10 -18.71
C PHE A 436 37.90 1.72 -19.05
N VAL A 437 38.53 0.62 -18.64
CA VAL A 437 37.98 -0.74 -18.77
C VAL A 437 36.62 -0.85 -18.06
N MET A 438 36.56 -0.45 -16.79
CA MET A 438 35.31 -0.54 -16.04
C MET A 438 34.27 0.46 -16.52
N LYS A 439 34.66 1.65 -16.98
CA LYS A 439 33.74 2.61 -17.61
C LYS A 439 33.12 2.05 -18.89
N ALA A 440 33.90 1.37 -19.74
CA ALA A 440 33.39 0.75 -20.96
C ALA A 440 32.42 -0.41 -20.65
N ILE A 441 32.83 -1.35 -19.79
CA ILE A 441 31.99 -2.50 -19.38
C ILE A 441 30.70 -2.02 -18.71
N LEU A 442 30.81 -1.10 -17.74
CA LEU A 442 29.66 -0.55 -17.05
C LEU A 442 28.79 0.30 -17.98
N GLY A 443 29.36 0.96 -18.99
CA GLY A 443 28.61 1.69 -20.01
C GLY A 443 27.74 0.77 -20.87
N ILE A 444 28.30 -0.34 -21.36
CA ILE A 444 27.55 -1.36 -22.12
C ILE A 444 26.40 -1.92 -21.26
N THR A 445 26.70 -2.29 -20.01
CA THR A 445 25.76 -2.94 -19.10
C THR A 445 24.76 -1.97 -18.47
N ASN A 446 25.04 -0.65 -18.44
CA ASN A 446 24.14 0.35 -17.87
C ASN A 446 22.83 0.46 -18.67
N THR A 447 22.89 0.35 -20.00
CA THR A 447 21.69 0.37 -20.85
C THR A 447 20.76 -0.80 -20.52
N LEU A 448 21.34 -2.00 -20.32
CA LEU A 448 20.61 -3.17 -19.86
C LEU A 448 20.06 -2.96 -18.44
N SER A 449 20.86 -2.41 -17.52
CA SER A 449 20.45 -2.10 -16.14
C SER A 449 19.22 -1.21 -16.09
N LEU A 450 19.26 -0.08 -16.80
CA LEU A 450 18.18 0.90 -16.82
C LEU A 450 16.92 0.33 -17.46
N ALA A 451 17.06 -0.52 -18.47
CA ALA A 451 15.92 -1.16 -19.11
C ALA A 451 15.28 -2.24 -18.23
N LEU A 452 16.08 -3.07 -17.57
CA LEU A 452 15.61 -4.08 -16.61
C LEU A 452 14.99 -3.46 -15.35
N GLN A 453 15.16 -2.15 -15.10
CA GLN A 453 14.54 -1.44 -13.99
C GLN A 453 13.24 -0.73 -14.36
N LYS A 454 12.83 -0.74 -15.64
CA LYS A 454 11.56 -0.12 -16.05
C LYS A 454 10.39 -1.01 -15.66
N LYS A 455 9.37 -0.41 -15.05
CA LYS A 455 8.11 -1.08 -14.67
C LYS A 455 7.41 -1.76 -15.85
N ASP A 456 7.43 -1.09 -17.00
CA ASP A 456 6.71 -1.50 -18.20
C ASP A 456 7.57 -2.34 -19.16
N GLN A 457 8.76 -2.78 -18.72
CA GLN A 457 9.64 -3.58 -19.56
C GLN A 457 9.01 -4.95 -19.81
N ASP A 458 8.75 -5.27 -21.09
CA ASP A 458 8.35 -6.61 -21.47
C ASP A 458 9.56 -7.54 -21.57
N ILE A 459 9.30 -8.83 -21.32
CA ILE A 459 10.34 -9.85 -21.20
C ILE A 459 11.09 -10.08 -22.53
N VAL A 460 10.44 -9.83 -23.67
CA VAL A 460 11.01 -10.01 -25.01
C VAL A 460 12.03 -8.91 -25.30
N SER A 461 11.65 -7.67 -25.00
CA SER A 461 12.53 -6.50 -25.10
C SER A 461 13.72 -6.62 -24.16
N ALA A 462 13.50 -7.07 -22.91
CA ALA A 462 14.57 -7.35 -21.95
C ALA A 462 15.60 -8.35 -22.51
N MET A 463 15.14 -9.43 -23.16
CA MET A 463 16.05 -10.45 -23.70
C MET A 463 16.83 -10.00 -24.94
N ASN A 464 16.23 -9.19 -25.79
CA ASN A 464 16.97 -8.56 -26.89
C ASN A 464 18.09 -7.66 -26.35
N LEU A 465 17.87 -6.97 -25.24
CA LEU A 465 18.89 -6.17 -24.58
C LEU A 465 19.98 -7.03 -23.93
N VAL A 466 19.62 -8.16 -23.30
CA VAL A 466 20.61 -9.13 -22.79
C VAL A 466 21.48 -9.65 -23.93
N LYS A 467 20.87 -10.06 -25.06
CA LYS A 467 21.58 -10.52 -26.25
C LYS A 467 22.52 -9.43 -26.79
N THR A 468 22.01 -8.23 -26.99
CA THR A 468 22.80 -7.08 -27.48
C THR A 468 23.96 -6.76 -26.52
N CYS A 469 23.73 -6.84 -25.22
CA CYS A 469 24.77 -6.64 -24.21
C CYS A 469 25.88 -7.71 -24.30
N LYS A 470 25.50 -8.98 -24.46
CA LYS A 470 26.47 -10.08 -24.66
C LYS A 470 27.27 -9.90 -25.96
N GLU A 471 26.61 -9.54 -27.05
CA GLU A 471 27.24 -9.26 -28.35
C GLU A 471 28.22 -8.09 -28.26
N ASN A 472 27.85 -7.00 -27.60
CA ASN A 472 28.74 -5.85 -27.42
C ASN A 472 29.94 -6.16 -26.52
N LEU A 473 29.76 -6.93 -25.44
CA LEU A 473 30.88 -7.38 -24.60
C LEU A 473 31.83 -8.30 -25.37
N GLN A 474 31.28 -9.18 -26.23
CA GLN A 474 32.08 -10.05 -27.10
C GLN A 474 32.85 -9.23 -28.15
N LEU A 475 32.19 -8.25 -28.78
CA LEU A 475 32.83 -7.35 -29.74
C LEU A 475 33.98 -6.57 -29.10
N MET A 476 33.73 -6.01 -27.90
CA MET A 476 34.73 -5.31 -27.10
C MET A 476 35.94 -6.20 -26.83
N ARG A 477 35.69 -7.43 -26.35
CA ARG A 477 36.72 -8.43 -26.08
C ARG A 477 37.62 -8.73 -27.27
N ASP A 478 37.02 -8.90 -28.44
CA ASP A 478 37.72 -9.42 -29.61
C ASP A 478 38.44 -8.30 -30.39
N ASN A 479 37.90 -7.08 -30.41
CA ASN A 479 38.35 -6.03 -31.34
C ASN A 479 38.73 -4.69 -30.70
N GLU A 480 38.27 -4.36 -29.50
CA GLU A 480 38.35 -2.97 -28.98
C GLU A 480 39.51 -2.73 -27.99
N PHE A 481 40.42 -3.69 -27.82
CA PHE A 481 41.54 -3.54 -26.88
C PHE A 481 42.43 -2.33 -27.23
N GLU A 482 42.83 -2.20 -28.50
CA GLU A 482 43.75 -1.14 -28.94
C GLU A 482 43.10 0.25 -28.82
N GLU A 483 41.80 0.36 -29.15
CA GLU A 483 41.06 1.61 -28.99
C GLU A 483 40.97 2.01 -27.51
N LEU A 484 40.73 1.05 -26.61
CA LEU A 484 40.67 1.34 -25.17
C LEU A 484 42.02 1.83 -24.63
N VAL A 485 43.12 1.21 -25.08
CA VAL A 485 44.48 1.64 -24.75
C VAL A 485 44.72 3.07 -25.26
N GLU A 486 44.33 3.37 -26.50
CA GLU A 486 44.46 4.71 -27.06
C GLU A 486 43.68 5.76 -26.26
N GLN A 487 42.44 5.46 -25.87
CA GLN A 487 41.63 6.34 -25.02
C GLN A 487 42.29 6.59 -23.65
N ALA A 488 42.78 5.53 -23.00
CA ALA A 488 43.48 5.64 -21.72
C ALA A 488 44.79 6.44 -21.85
N SER A 489 45.58 6.18 -22.89
CA SER A 489 46.84 6.89 -23.16
C SER A 489 46.60 8.35 -23.48
N SER A 490 45.59 8.68 -24.30
CA SER A 490 45.21 10.07 -24.59
C SER A 490 44.82 10.82 -23.31
N PHE A 491 44.03 10.18 -22.44
CA PHE A 491 43.71 10.74 -21.13
C PHE A 491 44.96 10.95 -20.27
N CYS A 492 45.87 9.98 -20.24
CA CYS A 492 47.13 10.10 -19.52
C CYS A 492 47.99 11.26 -20.05
N TYR A 493 48.16 11.41 -21.36
CA TYR A 493 48.90 12.53 -21.95
C TYR A 493 48.28 13.88 -21.62
N LYS A 494 46.94 13.98 -21.62
CA LYS A 494 46.22 15.20 -21.24
C LYS A 494 46.48 15.62 -19.79
N HIS A 495 46.81 14.68 -18.92
CA HIS A 495 46.97 14.89 -17.48
C HIS A 495 48.41 14.62 -17.01
N ASP A 496 49.40 14.63 -17.92
CA ASP A 496 50.82 14.42 -17.63
C ASP A 496 51.14 13.12 -16.88
N ILE A 497 50.35 12.07 -17.11
CA ILE A 497 50.55 10.72 -16.55
C ILE A 497 51.42 9.90 -17.51
N ILE A 498 52.44 9.24 -16.96
CA ILE A 498 53.37 8.41 -17.72
C ILE A 498 52.65 7.16 -18.25
N VAL A 499 52.68 6.97 -19.57
CA VAL A 499 52.18 5.77 -20.26
C VAL A 499 53.33 4.77 -20.41
N PRO A 500 53.19 3.51 -19.96
CA PRO A 500 54.21 2.48 -20.09
C PRO A 500 54.31 1.95 -21.53
N THR A 501 55.51 1.54 -21.95
CA THR A 501 55.72 0.89 -23.24
C THR A 501 55.14 -0.53 -23.21
N MET A 502 54.28 -0.89 -24.16
CA MET A 502 53.56 -2.18 -24.13
C MET A 502 54.47 -3.41 -24.26
N ASP A 503 55.59 -3.29 -24.96
CA ASP A 503 56.56 -4.38 -25.16
C ASP A 503 57.55 -4.56 -24.00
N GLU A 504 57.60 -3.61 -23.05
CA GLU A 504 58.49 -3.71 -21.90
C GLU A 504 58.03 -4.76 -20.89
N GLU A 505 59.00 -5.30 -20.13
CA GLU A 505 58.75 -6.23 -19.04
C GLU A 505 57.96 -5.54 -17.92
N TYR A 506 56.80 -6.11 -17.59
CA TYR A 506 55.98 -5.68 -16.47
C TYR A 506 56.60 -6.18 -15.16
N VAL A 507 56.90 -5.23 -14.27
CA VAL A 507 57.44 -5.53 -12.93
C VAL A 507 56.39 -5.17 -11.89
N ILE A 508 55.89 -6.17 -11.16
CA ILE A 508 54.95 -5.95 -10.05
C ILE A 508 55.64 -5.08 -8.98
N PRO A 509 55.06 -3.92 -8.63
CA PRO A 509 55.62 -3.05 -7.59
C PRO A 509 55.79 -3.79 -6.27
N GLY A 510 56.98 -3.70 -5.66
CA GLY A 510 57.28 -4.31 -4.35
C GLY A 510 57.63 -5.81 -4.35
N ARG A 511 57.67 -6.49 -5.51
CA ARG A 511 58.14 -7.89 -5.61
C ARG A 511 59.57 -7.99 -6.17
N SER A 512 60.33 -8.97 -5.66
CA SER A 512 61.68 -9.29 -6.14
C SER A 512 61.64 -9.85 -7.56
N ARG A 513 62.50 -9.35 -8.45
CA ARG A 513 62.66 -9.81 -9.83
C ARG A 513 63.20 -11.24 -9.95
N ARG A 514 63.70 -11.83 -8.85
CA ARG A 514 64.47 -13.09 -8.90
C ARG A 514 63.66 -14.33 -9.32
N ASN A 515 62.32 -14.33 -9.22
CA ASN A 515 61.48 -15.51 -9.45
C ASN A 515 60.13 -15.21 -10.16
N ALA A 516 59.97 -14.05 -10.80
CA ALA A 516 58.72 -13.69 -11.47
C ALA A 516 58.75 -14.12 -12.95
N PRO A 517 57.65 -14.66 -13.52
CA PRO A 517 57.59 -14.94 -14.95
C PRO A 517 57.73 -13.63 -15.75
N MET A 518 58.62 -13.61 -16.74
CA MET A 518 58.76 -12.51 -17.70
C MET A 518 57.45 -12.32 -18.46
N LYS A 519 56.74 -11.23 -18.19
CA LYS A 519 55.48 -10.85 -18.85
C LYS A 519 55.61 -9.42 -19.35
N THR A 520 55.08 -9.13 -20.52
CA THR A 520 55.05 -7.75 -21.06
C THR A 520 53.88 -6.96 -20.48
N ASN A 521 53.98 -5.63 -20.53
CA ASN A 521 52.85 -4.73 -20.22
C ASN A 521 51.62 -5.07 -21.09
N TYR A 522 51.83 -5.42 -22.36
CA TYR A 522 50.77 -5.86 -23.26
C TYR A 522 50.02 -7.08 -22.71
N HIS A 523 50.75 -8.11 -22.27
CA HIS A 523 50.13 -9.31 -21.71
C HIS A 523 49.36 -9.00 -20.42
N ARG A 524 49.92 -8.16 -19.55
CA ARG A 524 49.28 -7.71 -18.31
C ARG A 524 47.94 -7.02 -18.58
N TYR A 525 47.93 -5.98 -19.42
CA TYR A 525 46.71 -5.21 -19.67
C TYR A 525 45.71 -5.96 -20.55
N ARG A 526 46.16 -6.65 -21.60
CA ARG A 526 45.26 -7.38 -22.52
C ARG A 526 44.68 -8.65 -21.91
N VAL A 527 45.52 -9.51 -21.35
CA VAL A 527 45.10 -10.86 -20.95
C VAL A 527 44.62 -10.89 -19.51
N GLU A 528 45.43 -10.40 -18.57
CA GLU A 528 45.13 -10.55 -17.13
C GLU A 528 44.01 -9.61 -16.65
N ILE A 529 43.84 -8.46 -17.30
CA ILE A 529 42.83 -7.46 -16.94
C ILE A 529 41.70 -7.47 -17.98
N PHE A 530 41.95 -7.01 -19.20
CA PHE A 530 40.89 -6.77 -20.19
C PHE A 530 40.09 -8.04 -20.54
N ILE A 531 40.75 -9.08 -21.05
CA ILE A 531 40.09 -10.34 -21.42
C ILE A 531 39.50 -11.03 -20.19
N HIS A 532 40.28 -11.18 -19.11
CA HIS A 532 39.82 -11.89 -17.92
C HIS A 532 38.56 -11.27 -17.29
N VAL A 533 38.49 -9.94 -17.21
CA VAL A 533 37.33 -9.26 -16.62
C VAL A 533 36.11 -9.41 -17.53
N ILE A 534 36.26 -9.24 -18.85
CA ILE A 534 35.16 -9.39 -19.82
C ILE A 534 34.65 -10.83 -19.87
N ASP A 535 35.55 -11.82 -19.88
CA ASP A 535 35.20 -13.25 -19.84
C ASP A 535 34.41 -13.58 -18.57
N GLY A 536 34.81 -13.00 -17.43
CA GLY A 536 34.04 -13.08 -16.20
C GLY A 536 32.62 -12.53 -16.36
N GLN A 537 32.45 -11.36 -17.00
CA GLN A 537 31.12 -10.77 -17.25
C GLN A 537 30.27 -11.66 -18.17
N LEU A 538 30.85 -12.16 -19.25
CA LEU A 538 30.16 -13.01 -20.23
C LEU A 538 29.73 -14.35 -19.60
N ALA A 539 30.61 -14.99 -18.83
CA ALA A 539 30.29 -16.22 -18.11
C ALA A 539 29.11 -16.00 -17.15
N GLU A 540 29.14 -14.93 -16.36
CA GLU A 540 28.07 -14.57 -15.44
C GLU A 540 26.73 -14.34 -16.17
N LEU A 541 26.74 -13.63 -17.30
CA LEU A 541 25.54 -13.42 -18.12
C LEU A 541 25.04 -14.71 -18.78
N ASN A 542 25.93 -15.67 -19.07
CA ASN A 542 25.55 -16.96 -19.66
C ASN A 542 24.97 -17.93 -18.63
N ASP A 543 25.57 -18.02 -17.45
CA ASP A 543 25.06 -18.85 -16.35
C ASP A 543 23.66 -18.40 -15.91
N ARG A 544 23.42 -17.09 -15.93
CA ARG A 544 22.13 -16.49 -15.55
C ARG A 544 21.04 -16.60 -16.60
N PHE A 545 21.40 -16.48 -17.87
CA PHE A 545 20.48 -16.57 -19.00
C PHE A 545 20.85 -17.79 -19.86
N ASN A 546 20.65 -18.97 -19.27
CA ASN A 546 21.01 -20.27 -19.86
C ASN A 546 20.01 -20.74 -20.93
N GLU A 547 20.29 -21.85 -21.62
CA GLU A 547 19.49 -22.36 -22.75
C GLU A 547 18.01 -22.63 -22.41
N VAL A 548 17.70 -23.12 -21.21
CA VAL A 548 16.31 -23.42 -20.80
C VAL A 548 15.51 -22.14 -20.57
N SER A 549 16.11 -21.14 -19.89
CA SER A 549 15.51 -19.81 -19.81
C SER A 549 15.37 -19.19 -21.21
N THR A 550 16.33 -19.45 -22.09
CA THR A 550 16.30 -18.99 -23.48
C THR A 550 15.16 -19.63 -24.27
N GLU A 551 14.81 -20.91 -24.06
CA GLU A 551 13.68 -21.58 -24.73
C GLU A 551 12.33 -20.94 -24.34
N LEU A 552 12.06 -20.82 -23.03
CA LEU A 552 10.83 -20.19 -22.53
C LEU A 552 10.69 -18.76 -23.09
N LEU A 553 11.77 -18.00 -23.05
CA LEU A 553 11.82 -16.61 -23.50
C LEU A 553 11.70 -16.48 -25.02
N THR A 554 12.28 -17.41 -25.77
CA THR A 554 12.12 -17.49 -27.23
C THR A 554 10.68 -17.79 -27.59
N CYS A 555 9.99 -18.63 -26.82
CA CYS A 555 8.57 -18.89 -27.02
C CYS A 555 7.69 -17.67 -26.66
N LEU A 556 8.01 -16.96 -25.58
CA LEU A 556 7.34 -15.70 -25.19
C LEU A 556 7.52 -14.61 -26.26
N ALA A 557 8.67 -14.55 -26.91
CA ALA A 557 8.94 -13.62 -28.01
C ALA A 557 7.95 -13.74 -29.17
N CYS A 558 7.38 -14.93 -29.38
CA CYS A 558 6.40 -15.18 -30.43
C CYS A 558 5.03 -14.53 -30.17
N LEU A 559 4.77 -14.02 -28.96
CA LEU A 559 3.57 -13.23 -28.64
C LEU A 559 3.69 -11.76 -29.09
N SER A 560 4.89 -11.32 -29.51
CA SER A 560 5.12 -9.91 -29.83
C SER A 560 4.28 -9.45 -31.03
N PRO A 561 3.53 -8.35 -30.92
CA PRO A 561 2.78 -7.78 -32.04
C PRO A 561 3.66 -6.96 -33.01
N LYS A 562 4.93 -6.71 -32.66
CA LYS A 562 5.84 -5.86 -33.45
C LYS A 562 5.93 -6.29 -34.91
N ASN A 563 6.04 -5.29 -35.79
CA ASN A 563 6.16 -5.48 -37.23
C ASN A 563 5.10 -6.43 -37.79
N ASN A 564 3.86 -6.25 -37.36
CA ASN A 564 2.71 -7.07 -37.75
C ASN A 564 2.89 -8.57 -37.39
N PHE A 565 3.24 -8.83 -36.13
CA PHE A 565 3.44 -10.19 -35.59
C PHE A 565 4.51 -10.99 -36.34
N VAL A 566 5.63 -10.37 -36.73
CA VAL A 566 6.68 -11.03 -37.52
C VAL A 566 7.31 -12.21 -36.78
N ALA A 567 7.40 -12.13 -35.44
CA ALA A 567 8.00 -13.14 -34.59
C ALA A 567 7.07 -14.35 -34.31
N PHE A 568 5.82 -14.31 -34.78
CA PHE A 568 4.83 -15.35 -34.52
C PHE A 568 5.28 -16.71 -35.04
N ASP A 569 5.29 -17.69 -34.15
CA ASP A 569 5.56 -19.10 -34.46
C ASP A 569 4.59 -19.98 -33.67
N LYS A 570 3.68 -20.62 -34.41
CA LYS A 570 2.63 -21.47 -33.85
C LYS A 570 3.20 -22.61 -32.99
N ARG A 571 4.29 -23.26 -33.43
CA ARG A 571 4.87 -24.40 -32.70
C ARG A 571 5.48 -23.97 -31.39
N LYS A 572 6.17 -22.82 -31.39
CA LYS A 572 6.76 -22.25 -30.18
C LYS A 572 5.71 -21.78 -29.17
N LEU A 573 4.57 -21.27 -29.64
CA LEU A 573 3.47 -20.89 -28.74
C LEU A 573 2.75 -22.11 -28.13
N VAL A 574 2.59 -23.20 -28.88
CA VAL A 574 2.13 -24.48 -28.29
C VAL A 574 3.15 -25.01 -27.30
N ARG A 575 4.46 -24.92 -27.62
CA ARG A 575 5.54 -25.27 -26.70
C ARG A 575 5.52 -24.41 -25.43
N LEU A 576 5.19 -23.12 -25.53
CA LEU A 576 5.00 -22.25 -24.38
C LEU A 576 3.92 -22.80 -23.44
N ALA A 577 2.78 -23.20 -23.98
CA ALA A 577 1.67 -23.75 -23.21
C ALA A 577 2.04 -25.05 -22.48
N GLN A 578 2.92 -25.87 -23.07
CA GLN A 578 3.41 -27.12 -22.45
C GLN A 578 4.22 -26.88 -21.16
N PHE A 579 4.79 -25.69 -20.96
CA PHE A 579 5.42 -25.35 -19.68
C PHE A 579 4.40 -25.18 -18.52
N TYR A 580 3.10 -25.12 -18.84
CA TYR A 580 2.01 -24.92 -17.88
C TYR A 580 1.01 -26.10 -17.91
N PRO A 581 1.44 -27.33 -17.57
CA PRO A 581 0.61 -28.54 -17.67
C PRO A 581 -0.63 -28.55 -16.74
N TYR A 582 -0.64 -27.69 -15.72
CA TYR A 582 -1.80 -27.50 -14.83
C TYR A 582 -2.81 -26.47 -15.36
N ASP A 583 -2.41 -25.63 -16.32
CA ASP A 583 -3.28 -24.61 -16.93
C ASP A 583 -3.75 -25.01 -18.33
N PHE A 584 -3.02 -25.91 -19.00
CA PHE A 584 -3.39 -26.47 -20.30
C PHE A 584 -3.40 -28.00 -20.23
N SER A 585 -4.58 -28.60 -20.38
CA SER A 585 -4.69 -30.04 -20.63
C SER A 585 -4.31 -30.39 -22.08
N ASP A 586 -4.09 -31.68 -22.37
CA ASP A 586 -3.83 -32.14 -23.75
C ASP A 586 -4.93 -31.69 -24.73
N ARG A 587 -6.19 -31.64 -24.27
CA ARG A 587 -7.30 -31.12 -25.05
C ARG A 587 -7.17 -29.62 -25.31
N ASP A 588 -6.79 -28.84 -24.29
CA ASP A 588 -6.63 -27.40 -24.41
C ASP A 588 -5.47 -27.04 -25.35
N LEU A 589 -4.40 -27.84 -25.37
CA LEU A 589 -3.28 -27.67 -26.31
C LEU A 589 -3.73 -27.82 -27.77
N LEU A 590 -4.57 -28.81 -28.06
CA LEU A 590 -5.15 -28.99 -29.41
C LEU A 590 -6.03 -27.80 -29.79
N MET A 591 -6.88 -27.33 -28.87
CA MET A 591 -7.75 -26.17 -29.11
C MET A 591 -6.96 -24.87 -29.28
N LEU A 592 -5.90 -24.67 -28.50
CA LEU A 592 -4.97 -23.57 -28.65
C LEU A 592 -4.29 -23.62 -30.02
N GLU A 593 -3.85 -24.80 -30.45
CA GLU A 593 -3.19 -24.99 -31.73
C GLU A 593 -4.08 -24.54 -32.91
N ASP A 594 -5.37 -24.91 -32.89
CA ASP A 594 -6.35 -24.47 -33.87
C ASP A 594 -6.61 -22.96 -33.78
N GLN A 595 -6.79 -22.45 -32.55
CA GLN A 595 -7.08 -21.05 -32.28
C GLN A 595 -5.96 -20.11 -32.74
N LEU A 596 -4.69 -20.50 -32.57
CA LEU A 596 -3.51 -19.74 -33.00
C LEU A 596 -3.49 -19.45 -34.50
N GLY A 597 -3.99 -20.38 -35.32
CA GLY A 597 -4.07 -20.21 -36.77
C GLY A 597 -5.05 -19.10 -37.18
N VAL A 598 -6.23 -19.08 -36.57
CA VAL A 598 -7.25 -18.04 -36.80
C VAL A 598 -6.81 -16.70 -36.20
N TYR A 599 -6.26 -16.74 -35.00
CA TYR A 599 -5.78 -15.57 -34.26
C TYR A 599 -4.81 -14.74 -35.09
N VAL A 600 -3.72 -15.33 -35.59
CA VAL A 600 -2.68 -14.55 -36.29
C VAL A 600 -3.19 -13.92 -37.57
N HIS A 601 -4.08 -14.61 -38.30
CA HIS A 601 -4.67 -14.07 -39.51
C HIS A 601 -5.58 -12.88 -39.19
N HIS A 602 -6.41 -13.00 -38.16
CA HIS A 602 -7.29 -11.91 -37.72
C HIS A 602 -6.48 -10.69 -37.24
N MET A 603 -5.48 -10.91 -36.37
CA MET A 603 -4.66 -9.82 -35.83
C MET A 603 -3.89 -9.08 -36.93
N ARG A 604 -3.33 -9.81 -37.91
CA ARG A 604 -2.58 -9.18 -39.03
C ARG A 604 -3.46 -8.44 -40.04
N SER A 605 -4.74 -8.81 -40.12
CA SER A 605 -5.68 -8.21 -41.08
C SER A 605 -6.42 -6.99 -40.50
N SER A 606 -6.36 -6.78 -39.19
CA SER A 606 -7.05 -5.68 -38.52
C SER A 606 -6.11 -4.49 -38.27
N SER A 607 -6.53 -3.30 -38.70
CA SER A 607 -5.81 -2.05 -38.43
C SER A 607 -5.76 -1.69 -36.94
N ASP A 608 -6.62 -2.29 -36.10
CA ASP A 608 -6.60 -2.06 -34.65
C ASP A 608 -5.31 -2.59 -33.98
N PHE A 609 -4.59 -3.52 -34.62
CA PHE A 609 -3.43 -4.20 -34.06
C PHE A 609 -2.11 -3.90 -34.80
N SER A 610 -2.13 -3.10 -35.87
CA SER A 610 -0.98 -2.90 -36.77
C SER A 610 0.18 -2.09 -36.18
N HIS A 611 -0.07 -1.27 -35.15
CA HIS A 611 0.90 -0.33 -34.56
C HIS A 611 1.24 -0.64 -33.09
N LEU A 612 1.00 -1.87 -32.64
CA LEU A 612 1.28 -2.26 -31.26
C LEU A 612 2.77 -2.61 -31.08
N GLU A 613 3.39 -1.99 -30.09
CA GLU A 613 4.83 -2.14 -29.80
C GLU A 613 5.15 -3.25 -28.79
N GLY A 614 4.17 -3.78 -28.05
CA GLY A 614 4.46 -4.72 -26.98
C GLY A 614 3.27 -5.58 -26.57
N ILE A 615 3.56 -6.63 -25.81
CA ILE A 615 2.53 -7.56 -25.32
C ILE A 615 1.56 -6.90 -24.32
N ASN A 616 1.98 -5.82 -23.64
CA ASN A 616 1.13 -5.06 -22.73
C ASN A 616 -0.02 -4.39 -23.49
N SER A 617 0.31 -3.60 -24.52
CA SER A 617 -0.69 -2.93 -25.35
C SER A 617 -1.53 -3.90 -26.17
N LEU A 618 -0.97 -5.07 -26.52
CA LEU A 618 -1.73 -6.17 -27.10
C LEU A 618 -2.82 -6.70 -26.16
N ALA A 619 -2.51 -6.95 -24.88
CA ALA A 619 -3.50 -7.43 -23.93
C ALA A 619 -4.62 -6.40 -23.71
N GLU A 620 -4.26 -5.14 -23.50
CA GLU A 620 -5.23 -4.05 -23.36
C GLU A 620 -6.15 -3.96 -24.59
N LYS A 621 -5.57 -4.02 -25.80
CA LYS A 621 -6.34 -3.94 -27.04
C LYS A 621 -7.21 -5.16 -27.28
N MET A 622 -6.74 -6.35 -26.90
CA MET A 622 -7.54 -7.59 -26.97
C MET A 622 -8.74 -7.53 -26.03
N VAL A 623 -8.61 -6.87 -24.87
CA VAL A 623 -9.75 -6.63 -23.99
C VAL A 623 -10.70 -5.59 -24.58
N GLU A 624 -10.18 -4.43 -24.98
CA GLU A 624 -10.96 -3.33 -25.56
C GLU A 624 -11.84 -3.79 -26.73
N LYS A 625 -11.31 -4.70 -27.56
CA LYS A 625 -12.00 -5.22 -28.76
C LYS A 625 -12.76 -6.52 -28.53
N GLY A 626 -12.84 -7.04 -27.29
CA GLY A 626 -13.51 -8.32 -26.98
C GLY A 626 -12.80 -9.56 -27.54
N MET A 627 -11.56 -9.44 -28.02
CA MET A 627 -10.81 -10.54 -28.62
C MET A 627 -10.35 -11.58 -27.59
N HIS A 628 -10.24 -11.21 -26.32
CA HIS A 628 -9.94 -12.14 -25.23
C HIS A 628 -11.01 -13.25 -25.05
N GLU A 629 -12.27 -12.97 -25.40
CA GLU A 629 -13.36 -13.97 -25.37
C GLU A 629 -13.37 -14.85 -26.63
N ILE A 630 -12.93 -14.32 -27.77
CA ILE A 630 -12.83 -15.07 -29.04
C ILE A 630 -11.59 -15.96 -29.04
N PHE A 631 -10.49 -15.48 -28.44
CA PHE A 631 -9.20 -16.14 -28.38
C PHE A 631 -8.75 -16.48 -26.93
N PRO A 632 -9.56 -17.19 -26.12
CA PRO A 632 -9.28 -17.37 -24.69
C PRO A 632 -7.97 -18.08 -24.36
N PHE A 633 -7.54 -19.09 -25.12
CA PHE A 633 -6.28 -19.80 -24.86
C PHE A 633 -5.06 -18.95 -25.23
N VAL A 634 -5.16 -18.17 -26.31
CA VAL A 634 -4.12 -17.20 -26.68
C VAL A 634 -4.03 -16.09 -25.63
N TYR A 635 -5.17 -15.58 -25.16
CA TYR A 635 -5.20 -14.56 -24.11
C TYR A 635 -4.71 -15.10 -22.76
N LEU A 636 -4.97 -16.37 -22.45
CA LEU A 636 -4.40 -17.04 -21.28
C LEU A 636 -2.87 -17.11 -21.37
N LEU A 637 -2.30 -17.54 -22.51
CA LEU A 637 -0.85 -17.51 -22.72
C LEU A 637 -0.27 -16.10 -22.56
N LEU A 638 -0.94 -15.10 -23.13
CA LEU A 638 -0.56 -13.69 -23.00
C LEU A 638 -0.60 -13.23 -21.54
N THR A 639 -1.62 -13.63 -20.79
CA THR A 639 -1.75 -13.31 -19.36
C THR A 639 -0.62 -13.95 -18.56
N LEU A 640 -0.32 -15.23 -18.79
CA LEU A 640 0.78 -15.94 -18.12
C LEU A 640 2.14 -15.26 -18.41
N ALA A 641 2.34 -14.79 -19.64
CA ALA A 641 3.53 -14.02 -20.02
C ALA A 641 3.66 -12.70 -19.26
N LEU A 642 2.57 -11.93 -19.15
CA LEU A 642 2.54 -10.60 -18.53
C LEU A 642 2.69 -10.63 -17.00
N VAL A 643 2.22 -11.71 -16.38
CA VAL A 643 2.31 -11.94 -14.94
C VAL A 643 3.76 -12.19 -14.50
N LEU A 644 4.64 -12.68 -15.37
CA LEU A 644 6.04 -12.91 -15.00
C LEU A 644 6.75 -11.59 -14.65
N PRO A 645 7.39 -11.49 -13.46
CA PRO A 645 8.10 -10.30 -13.06
C PRO A 645 9.45 -10.22 -13.79
N VAL A 646 9.73 -9.07 -14.41
CA VAL A 646 11.01 -8.80 -15.11
C VAL A 646 11.94 -7.91 -14.27
N ALA A 647 11.36 -7.03 -13.44
CA ALA A 647 12.05 -6.00 -12.68
C ALA A 647 11.52 -5.95 -11.24
N THR A 648 12.39 -5.82 -10.23
CA THR A 648 11.99 -5.61 -8.82
C THR A 648 11.88 -4.12 -8.45
N ALA A 649 11.87 -3.21 -9.43
CA ALA A 649 11.85 -1.76 -9.20
C ALA A 649 10.69 -1.28 -8.30
N SER A 650 9.54 -1.97 -8.34
CA SER A 650 8.42 -1.67 -7.43
C SER A 650 8.72 -2.00 -5.97
N VAL A 651 9.52 -3.04 -5.71
CA VAL A 651 9.99 -3.37 -4.36
C VAL A 651 11.04 -2.35 -3.90
N GLU A 652 11.96 -1.94 -4.77
CA GLU A 652 12.94 -0.89 -4.46
C GLU A 652 12.30 0.46 -4.09
N ARG A 653 11.18 0.80 -4.73
CA ARG A 653 10.38 1.98 -4.37
C ARG A 653 9.79 1.86 -2.96
N ALA A 654 9.43 0.65 -2.52
CA ALA A 654 8.96 0.43 -1.15
C ALA A 654 10.04 0.73 -0.11
N PHE A 655 11.31 0.37 -0.36
CA PHE A 655 12.41 0.74 0.53
C PHE A 655 12.72 2.23 0.55
N SER A 656 12.58 2.90 -0.60
CA SER A 656 12.69 4.36 -0.67
C SER A 656 11.60 5.02 0.20
N ALA A 657 10.37 4.50 0.15
CA ALA A 657 9.28 4.93 1.03
C ALA A 657 9.53 4.58 2.51
N MET A 658 10.14 3.42 2.80
CA MET A 658 10.54 3.03 4.15
C MET A 658 11.46 4.07 4.79
N ASN A 659 12.44 4.61 4.05
CA ASN A 659 13.32 5.66 4.54
C ASN A 659 12.60 6.99 4.83
N ILE A 660 11.45 7.26 4.18
CA ILE A 660 10.61 8.43 4.46
C ILE A 660 9.82 8.22 5.76
N ILE A 661 9.21 7.04 5.91
CA ILE A 661 8.35 6.70 7.06
C ILE A 661 9.17 6.44 8.33
N LYS A 662 10.28 5.69 8.22
CA LYS A 662 11.19 5.32 9.31
C LYS A 662 12.58 5.89 9.04
N ASN A 663 12.75 7.15 9.41
CA ASN A 663 14.01 7.89 9.32
C ASN A 663 14.75 7.90 10.69
N PRO A 664 15.99 8.44 10.78
CA PRO A 664 16.74 8.48 12.03
C PRO A 664 16.01 9.13 13.21
N LEU A 665 15.14 10.11 12.95
CA LEU A 665 14.32 10.78 13.97
C LEU A 665 13.08 9.96 14.39
N ARG A 666 12.69 8.95 13.60
CA ARG A 666 11.52 8.07 13.79
C ARG A 666 11.91 6.60 13.91
N ASN A 667 13.10 6.29 14.42
CA ASN A 667 13.65 4.94 14.43
C ASN A 667 12.97 3.97 15.43
N ARG A 668 12.28 4.46 16.47
CA ARG A 668 11.59 3.63 17.50
C ARG A 668 10.24 3.08 17.07
N MET A 669 9.98 3.02 15.77
CA MET A 669 8.73 2.53 15.19
C MET A 669 8.68 0.99 15.27
N GLY A 670 7.58 0.44 15.79
CA GLY A 670 7.35 -1.01 15.80
C GLY A 670 6.93 -1.54 14.44
N ASP A 671 7.20 -2.82 14.18
CA ASP A 671 7.13 -3.42 12.84
C ASP A 671 5.71 -3.36 12.24
N GLN A 672 4.66 -3.63 13.03
CA GLN A 672 3.26 -3.49 12.56
C GLN A 672 2.91 -2.05 12.15
N TRP A 673 3.33 -1.06 12.95
CA TRP A 673 3.02 0.34 12.64
C TRP A 673 3.78 0.81 11.40
N LEU A 674 5.02 0.33 11.21
CA LEU A 674 5.79 0.57 10.00
C LEU A 674 5.06 0.01 8.78
N ASN A 675 4.68 -1.26 8.83
CA ASN A 675 3.96 -1.93 7.76
C ASN A 675 2.64 -1.20 7.41
N ASP A 676 1.79 -0.95 8.41
CA ASP A 676 0.49 -0.30 8.21
C ASP A 676 0.65 1.12 7.63
N SER A 677 1.69 1.85 8.06
CA SER A 677 2.00 3.18 7.53
C SER A 677 2.48 3.12 6.08
N LEU A 678 3.31 2.12 5.74
CA LEU A 678 3.85 1.95 4.39
C LEU A 678 2.76 1.57 3.38
N ILE A 679 1.87 0.65 3.75
CA ILE A 679 0.73 0.25 2.90
C ILE A 679 -0.07 1.48 2.48
N ALA A 680 -0.51 2.30 3.44
CA ALA A 680 -1.32 3.48 3.15
C ALA A 680 -0.56 4.59 2.38
N TYR A 681 0.76 4.68 2.57
CA TYR A 681 1.61 5.69 1.92
C TYR A 681 1.98 5.33 0.48
N ILE A 682 2.32 4.06 0.23
CA ILE A 682 2.70 3.54 -1.09
C ILE A 682 1.44 3.42 -1.95
N GLU A 683 0.42 2.74 -1.46
CA GLU A 683 -0.86 2.50 -2.17
C GLU A 683 -1.86 3.64 -1.94
N ARG A 684 -1.37 4.88 -2.02
CA ARG A 684 -2.16 6.09 -1.75
C ARG A 684 -3.32 6.29 -2.74
N ASP A 685 -3.19 5.77 -3.96
CA ASP A 685 -4.22 5.75 -4.99
C ASP A 685 -5.37 4.84 -4.57
N VAL A 686 -5.06 3.61 -4.15
CA VAL A 686 -6.06 2.66 -3.65
C VAL A 686 -6.68 3.17 -2.35
N PHE A 687 -5.85 3.58 -1.39
CA PHE A 687 -6.30 4.08 -0.09
C PHE A 687 -7.21 5.31 -0.21
N ALA A 688 -6.99 6.17 -1.21
CA ALA A 688 -7.84 7.33 -1.46
C ALA A 688 -9.26 6.96 -1.89
N CYS A 689 -9.45 5.82 -2.56
CA CYS A 689 -10.75 5.34 -3.03
C CYS A 689 -11.63 4.72 -1.94
N ILE A 690 -11.07 4.40 -0.77
CA ILE A 690 -11.80 3.74 0.32
C ILE A 690 -12.65 4.76 1.07
N ASP A 691 -13.94 4.46 1.20
CA ASP A 691 -14.88 5.27 1.96
C ASP A 691 -14.57 5.22 3.46
N ASN A 692 -14.71 6.36 4.12
CA ASN A 692 -14.45 6.48 5.56
C ASN A 692 -15.35 5.55 6.39
N GLU A 693 -16.59 5.30 5.95
CA GLU A 693 -17.54 4.42 6.65
C GLU A 693 -17.04 2.99 6.77
N ILE A 694 -16.40 2.46 5.72
CA ILE A 694 -15.86 1.11 5.71
C ILE A 694 -14.74 1.01 6.77
N ILE A 695 -13.82 1.98 6.78
CA ILE A 695 -12.71 2.02 7.75
C ILE A 695 -13.23 2.19 9.17
N MET A 696 -14.24 3.06 9.38
CA MET A 696 -14.85 3.27 10.69
C MET A 696 -15.55 2.01 11.20
N GLN A 697 -16.24 1.27 10.33
CA GLN A 697 -16.87 -0.01 10.69
C GLN A 697 -15.83 -1.06 11.07
N ARG A 698 -14.74 -1.22 10.31
CA ARG A 698 -13.64 -2.12 10.70
C ARG A 698 -13.09 -1.75 12.07
N PHE A 699 -12.79 -0.47 12.27
CA PHE A 699 -12.27 0.03 13.53
C PHE A 699 -13.18 -0.27 14.74
N GLN A 700 -14.51 -0.24 14.56
CA GLN A 700 -15.47 -0.68 15.58
C GLN A 700 -15.41 -2.18 15.83
N ASN A 701 -15.34 -2.97 14.76
CA ASN A 701 -15.40 -4.43 14.85
C ASN A 701 -14.13 -5.06 15.44
N MET A 702 -13.00 -4.32 15.49
CA MET A 702 -11.74 -4.81 16.07
C MET A 702 -11.87 -5.20 17.55
N LYS A 703 -12.65 -4.45 18.35
CA LYS A 703 -12.85 -4.68 19.79
C LYS A 703 -13.97 -3.81 20.33
N THR A 704 -14.56 -4.21 21.45
CA THR A 704 -15.59 -3.43 22.15
C THR A 704 -15.06 -2.06 22.57
N ARG A 705 -15.71 -0.97 22.10
CA ARG A 705 -15.38 0.42 22.43
C ARG A 705 -16.53 1.09 23.18
N ARG A 706 -16.20 2.14 23.96
CA ARG A 706 -17.18 2.92 24.73
C ARG A 706 -18.17 3.67 23.85
N GLY A 707 -17.72 4.16 22.69
CA GLY A 707 -18.59 4.69 21.64
C GLY A 707 -18.89 3.60 20.63
N GLN A 708 -20.10 3.61 20.06
CA GLN A 708 -20.59 2.67 19.06
C GLN A 708 -21.18 3.47 17.90
N LEU A 709 -21.02 2.97 16.68
CA LEU A 709 -21.57 3.59 15.46
C LEU A 709 -23.09 3.43 15.36
#